data_AF-A0A835TDC4-F1
#
_entry.id   AF-A0A835TDC4-F1
#
_cell.length_a   1.000
_cell.length_b   1.000
_cell.length_c   1.000
_cell.angle_alpha   90.00
_cell.angle_beta   90.00
_cell.angle_gamma   90.00
#
_symmetry.space_group_name_H-M   'P 1'
#
loop_
_entity.id
_entity.type
_entity.pdbx_description
1 polymer ?
#
loop_
_entity_poly.entity_id
_entity_poly.type
_entity_poly.pdbx_seq_one_letter_code
_entity_poly.pdbx_strand_id
1 'polypeptide(L)'
;MATRGARRRDGAGRWSAAAPPVDADTAVAAIRSHAIPVPIAPAAAAAAGGGASRSWAAARVLLDLVPASARIVMLGEATHGTREFYEQRSELTKLLIAERGFTAVVVESDWPDAARVNRYVRGMPPPPSPPPPEAHTHGLGAVPPPEAAVQAGGGPAGGKPDASADEALGDYKRFPRWMWRNRTVAEFVEWLRDHNINNVRSCGADAGARGSMATTAAPAGAAAHEGGPEGGGMGAAAHADAGRAAAQCGFYGMDVYSLHASAEAVLRYLREIDPQAARVVEARYRCFDRHGADAQSYGLATSIFHHSSCEEAVRRALAEVRRRVGGYRAAPPDRPAAHEAALELEANALVVAGAEAYYRNMFSRDEVTWNLRDRHFLATLQLVEAHLGRLQRLVAAAGEVEAAVAAAAAAGGGGGCQPHHEEPRPKLVLWAHNRHLGDARHTDAGWRRGQLNLGQLVRQAYPRQEVLALGFSTHTGHVTAADDWGEPARRQAVRPSLPGAYEHLMHTAAVGGGGGGGGGGRGPGDVFVLDLHRPELAEALAGPRLQRAIGVVYRPDTELQSHYFEADLPRQFDLLVHVESTAAVHPLDVPPPPRRGRSVGGGGGEDDWSVAAAAAVSRGEAELGATHGDMPELWPSGV
;
A
#
# COMPACT_ATOMS: atom_id res chain seq x y z
N MET A 1 -26.16 7.28 -30.30
CA MET A 1 -24.84 7.60 -30.86
C MET A 1 -24.11 6.28 -31.10
N ALA A 2 -23.85 5.92 -32.36
CA ALA A 2 -23.16 4.68 -32.71
C ALA A 2 -21.76 4.65 -32.07
N THR A 3 -21.41 3.52 -31.45
CA THR A 3 -20.10 3.21 -30.90
C THR A 3 -19.04 3.41 -31.98
N ARG A 4 -18.20 4.46 -31.85
CA ARG A 4 -16.92 4.47 -32.55
C ARG A 4 -16.14 3.29 -31.97
N GLY A 5 -16.10 2.17 -32.69
CA GLY A 5 -15.49 0.92 -32.25
C GLY A 5 -14.09 1.15 -31.70
N ALA A 6 -13.78 0.50 -30.57
CA ALA A 6 -12.48 0.56 -29.94
C ALA A 6 -11.39 0.24 -30.99
N ARG A 7 -10.43 1.14 -31.17
CA ARG A 7 -9.25 0.89 -32.02
C ARG A 7 -8.09 0.48 -31.10
N ARG A 8 -7.39 -0.60 -31.45
CA ARG A 8 -6.19 -1.07 -30.74
C ARG A 8 -4.96 -0.83 -31.59
N ARG A 9 -3.81 -0.59 -30.95
CA ARG A 9 -2.51 -0.65 -31.62
C ARG A 9 -2.01 -2.09 -31.63
N ASP A 10 -1.64 -2.61 -32.79
CA ASP A 10 -0.94 -3.88 -32.91
C ASP A 10 0.50 -3.78 -32.35
N GLY A 11 1.21 -4.90 -32.24
CA GLY A 11 2.62 -4.93 -31.79
C GLY A 11 3.59 -4.14 -32.68
N ALA A 12 3.13 -3.62 -33.83
CA ALA A 12 3.86 -2.74 -34.74
C ALA A 12 3.36 -1.28 -34.70
N GLY A 13 2.48 -0.93 -33.77
CA GLY A 13 1.97 0.43 -33.57
C GLY A 13 0.85 0.86 -34.53
N ARG A 14 0.30 -0.02 -35.37
CA ARG A 14 -0.80 0.28 -36.30
C ARG A 14 -2.16 0.14 -35.61
N TRP A 15 -3.06 1.07 -35.92
CA TRP A 15 -4.43 1.07 -35.41
C TRP A 15 -5.31 0.08 -36.19
N SER A 16 -5.78 -0.99 -35.54
CA SER A 16 -6.81 -1.90 -36.05
C SER A 16 -8.11 -1.76 -35.24
N ALA A 17 -9.25 -2.15 -35.82
CA ALA A 17 -10.46 -2.36 -35.02
C ALA A 17 -10.17 -3.44 -33.98
N ALA A 18 -10.54 -3.22 -32.71
CA ALA A 18 -10.56 -4.28 -31.73
C ALA A 18 -11.57 -5.33 -32.21
N ALA A 19 -11.19 -6.62 -32.15
CA ALA A 19 -12.15 -7.69 -32.33
C ALA A 19 -13.32 -7.47 -31.35
N PRO A 20 -14.58 -7.70 -31.79
CA PRO A 20 -15.71 -7.66 -30.87
C PRO A 20 -15.46 -8.64 -29.71
N PRO A 21 -15.98 -8.36 -28.53
CA PRO A 21 -15.91 -9.33 -27.44
C PRO A 21 -16.60 -10.63 -27.87
N VAL A 22 -16.12 -11.75 -27.35
CA VAL A 22 -16.76 -13.06 -27.51
C VAL A 22 -18.25 -12.97 -27.10
N ASP A 23 -19.11 -13.88 -27.54
CA ASP A 23 -20.49 -13.87 -27.03
C ASP A 23 -20.55 -14.19 -25.52
N ALA A 24 -21.63 -13.78 -24.86
CA ALA A 24 -21.76 -13.90 -23.40
C ALA A 24 -21.89 -15.36 -22.94
N ASP A 25 -22.55 -16.22 -23.73
CA ASP A 25 -22.81 -17.61 -23.34
C ASP A 25 -21.52 -18.43 -23.36
N THR A 26 -20.68 -18.26 -24.39
CA THR A 26 -19.34 -18.85 -24.46
C THR A 26 -18.47 -18.40 -23.29
N ALA A 27 -18.48 -17.10 -22.98
CA ALA A 27 -17.72 -16.57 -21.84
C ALA A 27 -18.19 -17.16 -20.50
N VAL A 28 -19.51 -17.24 -20.27
CA VAL A 28 -20.10 -17.83 -19.06
C VAL A 28 -19.78 -19.32 -18.95
N ALA A 29 -19.86 -20.07 -20.05
CA ALA A 29 -19.53 -21.49 -20.09
C ALA A 29 -18.04 -21.73 -19.75
N ALA A 30 -17.14 -20.89 -20.28
CA ALA A 30 -15.72 -20.94 -19.96
C ALA A 30 -15.46 -20.61 -18.48
N ILE A 31 -16.09 -19.56 -17.92
CA ILE A 31 -16.00 -19.24 -16.49
C ILE A 31 -16.43 -20.44 -15.64
N ARG A 32 -17.59 -21.05 -15.93
CA ARG A 32 -18.06 -22.23 -15.18
C ARG A 32 -17.10 -23.41 -15.24
N SER A 33 -16.45 -23.62 -16.39
CA SER A 33 -15.55 -24.75 -16.61
C SER A 33 -14.18 -24.56 -15.95
N HIS A 34 -13.74 -23.32 -15.77
CA HIS A 34 -12.39 -23.00 -15.29
C HIS A 34 -12.33 -22.29 -13.94
N ALA A 35 -13.48 -21.88 -13.38
CA ALA A 35 -13.52 -21.28 -12.05
C ALA A 35 -13.06 -22.26 -10.98
N ILE A 36 -12.14 -21.80 -10.14
CA ILE A 36 -11.63 -22.54 -9.00
C ILE A 36 -12.49 -22.13 -7.80
N PRO A 37 -13.41 -22.99 -7.34
CA PRO A 37 -14.31 -22.63 -6.25
C PRO A 37 -13.53 -22.46 -4.94
N VAL A 38 -13.86 -21.43 -4.16
CA VAL A 38 -13.31 -21.26 -2.83
C VAL A 38 -14.18 -22.02 -1.84
N PRO A 39 -13.64 -23.04 -1.14
CA PRO A 39 -14.44 -23.85 -0.23
C PRO A 39 -14.95 -23.02 0.95
N ILE A 40 -16.21 -23.23 1.32
CA ILE A 40 -16.74 -22.71 2.58
C ILE A 40 -16.17 -23.61 3.68
N ALA A 41 -15.36 -23.05 4.58
CA ALA A 41 -14.88 -23.83 5.71
C ALA A 41 -16.08 -24.28 6.60
N PRO A 42 -16.09 -25.52 7.11
CA PRO A 42 -17.13 -25.97 8.04
C PRO A 42 -17.17 -25.07 9.29
N ALA A 43 -18.37 -24.74 9.76
CA ALA A 43 -18.60 -23.84 10.91
C ALA A 43 -17.82 -24.23 12.19
N ALA A 44 -17.47 -25.51 12.37
CA ALA A 44 -16.69 -26.00 13.49
C ALA A 44 -15.24 -25.50 13.52
N ALA A 45 -14.64 -25.23 12.35
CA ALA A 45 -13.28 -24.68 12.26
C ALA A 45 -13.23 -23.18 12.58
N ALA A 46 -14.32 -22.45 12.31
CA ALA A 46 -14.44 -21.01 12.62
C ALA A 46 -14.53 -20.72 14.13
N ALA A 47 -14.97 -21.70 14.94
CA ALA A 47 -15.09 -21.55 16.39
C ALA A 47 -13.77 -21.73 17.17
N ALA A 48 -12.71 -22.24 16.52
CA ALA A 48 -11.44 -22.60 17.17
C ALA A 48 -10.36 -21.49 17.12
N GLY A 49 -10.74 -20.24 16.81
CA GLY A 49 -9.87 -19.07 17.00
C GLY A 49 -8.67 -18.92 16.06
N GLY A 50 -8.48 -19.79 15.07
CA GLY A 50 -7.44 -19.66 14.06
C GLY A 50 -7.78 -20.39 12.77
N GLY A 51 -8.03 -19.64 11.69
CA GLY A 51 -8.03 -20.16 10.31
C GLY A 51 -9.27 -20.96 9.87
N ALA A 52 -10.36 -20.28 9.51
CA ALA A 52 -11.44 -20.85 8.69
C ALA A 52 -12.42 -19.79 8.15
N SER A 53 -11.97 -18.57 7.82
CA SER A 53 -12.80 -17.63 7.06
C SER A 53 -12.77 -17.98 5.57
N ARG A 54 -13.83 -17.63 4.81
CA ARG A 54 -13.82 -17.77 3.35
C ARG A 54 -12.64 -17.00 2.72
N SER A 55 -12.30 -15.85 3.29
CA SER A 55 -11.17 -15.00 2.87
C SER A 55 -9.82 -15.73 3.03
N TRP A 56 -9.62 -16.47 4.12
CA TRP A 56 -8.44 -17.31 4.31
C TRP A 56 -8.38 -18.48 3.31
N ALA A 57 -9.52 -19.13 3.04
CA ALA A 57 -9.58 -20.22 2.06
C ALA A 57 -9.24 -19.71 0.63
N ALA A 58 -9.74 -18.53 0.26
CA ALA A 58 -9.37 -17.87 -0.99
C ALA A 58 -7.86 -17.58 -1.05
N ALA A 59 -7.29 -17.03 0.03
CA ALA A 59 -5.86 -16.74 0.12
C ALA A 59 -4.99 -18.01 -0.04
N ARG A 60 -5.41 -19.15 0.49
CA ARG A 60 -4.69 -20.42 0.33
C ARG A 60 -4.71 -20.90 -1.13
N VAL A 61 -5.86 -20.86 -1.78
CA VAL A 61 -5.98 -21.16 -3.23
C VAL A 61 -5.08 -20.23 -4.05
N LEU A 62 -5.08 -18.93 -3.73
CA LEU A 62 -4.26 -17.94 -4.40
C LEU A 62 -2.76 -18.19 -4.19
N LEU A 63 -2.33 -18.56 -2.99
CA LEU A 63 -0.93 -18.87 -2.69
C LEU A 63 -0.39 -20.01 -3.57
N ASP A 64 -1.20 -21.03 -3.84
CA ASP A 64 -0.83 -22.16 -4.71
C ASP A 64 -0.70 -21.76 -6.19
N LEU A 65 -1.42 -20.71 -6.59
CA LEU A 65 -1.37 -20.14 -7.95
C LEU A 65 -0.25 -19.10 -8.12
N VAL A 66 0.29 -18.53 -7.03
CA VAL A 66 1.42 -17.60 -7.08
C VAL A 66 2.68 -18.36 -7.49
N PRO A 67 3.33 -18.02 -8.63
CA PRO A 67 4.54 -18.70 -9.07
C PRO A 67 5.67 -18.57 -8.05
N ALA A 68 6.49 -19.61 -7.88
CA ALA A 68 7.64 -19.55 -6.98
C ALA A 68 8.67 -18.47 -7.36
N SER A 69 8.75 -18.15 -8.66
CA SER A 69 9.58 -17.06 -9.21
C SER A 69 9.03 -15.67 -8.92
N ALA A 70 7.78 -15.53 -8.45
CA ALA A 70 7.18 -14.24 -8.20
C ALA A 70 7.95 -13.50 -7.09
N ARG A 71 8.37 -12.29 -7.42
CA ARG A 71 9.03 -11.34 -6.52
C ARG A 71 8.14 -10.14 -6.22
N ILE A 72 7.29 -9.75 -7.17
CA ILE A 72 6.36 -8.64 -7.02
C ILE A 72 4.95 -9.20 -7.21
N VAL A 73 4.15 -9.11 -6.16
CA VAL A 73 2.75 -9.53 -6.18
C VAL A 73 1.87 -8.29 -6.00
N MET A 74 1.16 -7.92 -7.06
CA MET A 74 0.24 -6.77 -7.08
C MET A 74 -1.16 -7.24 -6.75
N LEU A 75 -1.73 -6.74 -5.65
CA LEU A 75 -3.05 -7.07 -5.14
C LEU A 75 -4.00 -5.89 -5.33
N GLY A 76 -4.81 -5.99 -6.40
CA GLY A 76 -5.85 -5.04 -6.75
C GLY A 76 -7.00 -4.99 -5.75
N GLU A 77 -7.97 -4.14 -6.05
CA GLU A 77 -9.33 -4.23 -5.53
C GLU A 77 -10.29 -3.51 -6.49
N ALA A 78 -11.51 -4.02 -6.67
CA ALA A 78 -12.49 -3.38 -7.56
C ALA A 78 -13.20 -2.19 -6.89
N THR A 79 -13.15 -2.13 -5.56
CA THR A 79 -13.64 -1.02 -4.77
C THR A 79 -12.69 -0.75 -3.60
N HIS A 80 -12.56 0.51 -3.16
CA HIS A 80 -11.77 0.83 -1.97
C HIS A 80 -12.46 0.50 -0.64
N GLY A 81 -13.75 0.16 -0.66
CA GLY A 81 -14.59 0.10 0.54
C GLY A 81 -15.22 -1.26 0.83
N THR A 82 -14.71 -2.33 0.21
CA THR A 82 -15.27 -3.69 0.35
C THR A 82 -14.46 -4.51 1.35
N ARG A 83 -15.12 -5.01 2.40
CA ARG A 83 -14.50 -5.80 3.47
C ARG A 83 -13.77 -7.05 2.95
N GLU A 84 -14.43 -7.83 2.11
CA GLU A 84 -13.89 -9.11 1.62
C GLU A 84 -12.58 -8.91 0.83
N PHE A 85 -12.42 -7.78 0.14
CA PHE A 85 -11.20 -7.46 -0.59
C PHE A 85 -10.04 -7.15 0.38
N TYR A 86 -10.27 -6.35 1.43
CA TYR A 86 -9.24 -6.14 2.47
C TYR A 86 -8.87 -7.44 3.16
N GLU A 87 -9.84 -8.27 3.52
CA GLU A 87 -9.58 -9.53 4.22
C GLU A 87 -8.75 -10.48 3.34
N GLN A 88 -9.12 -10.65 2.07
CA GLN A 88 -8.40 -11.53 1.15
C GLN A 88 -6.99 -11.01 0.84
N ARG A 89 -6.82 -9.68 0.65
CA ARG A 89 -5.49 -9.07 0.51
C ARG A 89 -4.63 -9.28 1.75
N SER A 90 -5.22 -9.07 2.93
CA SER A 90 -4.57 -9.28 4.22
C SER A 90 -4.12 -10.73 4.38
N GLU A 91 -5.01 -11.70 4.23
CA GLU A 91 -4.68 -13.13 4.40
C GLU A 91 -3.65 -13.62 3.38
N LEU A 92 -3.75 -13.25 2.10
CA LEU A 92 -2.74 -13.63 1.11
C LEU A 92 -1.39 -13.00 1.43
N THR A 93 -1.36 -11.74 1.85
CA THR A 93 -0.12 -11.04 2.23
C THR A 93 0.54 -11.71 3.44
N LYS A 94 -0.23 -12.10 4.45
CA LYS A 94 0.27 -12.86 5.61
C LYS A 94 0.95 -14.16 5.17
N LEU A 95 0.32 -14.91 4.27
CA LEU A 95 0.87 -16.16 3.72
C LEU A 95 2.13 -15.93 2.87
N LEU A 96 2.16 -14.90 2.03
CA LEU A 96 3.33 -14.54 1.23
C LEU A 96 4.53 -14.17 2.11
N ILE A 97 4.29 -13.42 3.19
CA ILE A 97 5.33 -13.07 4.17
C ILE A 97 5.81 -14.33 4.88
N ALA A 98 4.90 -15.09 5.50
CA ALA A 98 5.24 -16.22 6.36
C ALA A 98 5.79 -17.44 5.60
N GLU A 99 5.34 -17.70 4.38
CA GLU A 99 5.64 -18.94 3.65
C GLU A 99 6.46 -18.74 2.37
N ARG A 100 6.64 -17.51 1.89
CA ARG A 100 7.33 -17.20 0.62
C ARG A 100 8.42 -16.12 0.73
N GLY A 101 8.64 -15.59 1.94
CA GLY A 101 9.73 -14.65 2.24
C GLY A 101 9.53 -13.25 1.65
N PHE A 102 8.29 -12.78 1.57
CA PHE A 102 8.01 -11.38 1.21
C PHE A 102 8.36 -10.45 2.38
N THR A 103 9.04 -9.34 2.08
CA THR A 103 9.66 -8.46 3.08
C THR A 103 9.17 -7.02 3.00
N ALA A 104 8.24 -6.71 2.10
CA ALA A 104 7.63 -5.40 2.01
C ALA A 104 6.16 -5.47 1.61
N VAL A 105 5.37 -4.64 2.25
CA VAL A 105 4.02 -4.27 1.83
C VAL A 105 4.05 -2.80 1.44
N VAL A 106 3.78 -2.50 0.18
CA VAL A 106 3.73 -1.12 -0.34
C VAL A 106 2.29 -0.81 -0.71
N VAL A 107 1.70 0.20 -0.07
CA VAL A 107 0.27 0.50 -0.16
C VAL A 107 0.03 1.85 -0.83
N GLU A 108 -1.09 1.98 -1.54
CA GLU A 108 -1.59 3.23 -2.17
C GLU A 108 -2.00 4.27 -1.11
N SER A 109 -1.02 4.71 -0.32
CA SER A 109 -1.19 5.62 0.79
C SER A 109 -0.05 6.63 0.87
N ASP A 110 -0.30 7.73 1.56
CA ASP A 110 0.70 8.76 1.81
C ASP A 110 1.92 8.18 2.54
N TRP A 111 3.12 8.54 2.08
CA TRP A 111 4.36 8.10 2.70
C TRP A 111 4.47 8.43 4.20
N PRO A 112 4.26 9.67 4.68
CA PRO A 112 4.44 9.99 6.10
C PRO A 112 3.51 9.19 7.02
N ASP A 113 2.26 8.94 6.61
CA ASP A 113 1.30 8.17 7.39
C ASP A 113 1.72 6.69 7.47
N ALA A 114 2.12 6.11 6.33
CA ALA A 114 2.66 4.76 6.29
C ALA A 114 3.98 4.62 7.07
N ALA A 115 4.82 5.67 7.12
CA ALA A 115 6.07 5.66 7.87
C ALA A 115 5.85 5.57 9.40
N ARG A 116 4.74 6.10 9.93
CA ARG A 116 4.35 5.88 11.33
C ARG A 116 3.96 4.42 11.57
N VAL A 117 3.18 3.82 10.67
CA VAL A 117 2.84 2.40 10.71
C VAL A 117 4.10 1.52 10.60
N ASN A 118 5.04 1.86 9.71
CA ASN A 118 6.31 1.15 9.55
C ASN A 118 7.12 1.11 10.86
N ARG A 119 7.20 2.25 11.55
CA ARG A 119 7.84 2.34 12.87
C ARG A 119 7.15 1.42 13.87
N TYR A 120 5.83 1.44 13.90
CA TYR A 120 5.05 0.57 14.77
C TYR A 120 5.33 -0.91 14.49
N VAL A 121 5.22 -1.38 13.25
CA VAL A 121 5.39 -2.81 12.93
C VAL A 121 6.83 -3.30 13.07
N ARG A 122 7.82 -2.41 13.00
CA ARG A 122 9.25 -2.74 13.23
C ARG A 122 9.69 -2.57 14.69
N GLY A 123 8.84 -1.97 15.53
CA GLY A 123 9.18 -1.64 16.92
C GLY A 123 10.25 -0.55 17.02
N MET A 124 10.24 0.41 16.10
CA MET A 124 11.13 1.57 16.11
C MET A 124 10.56 2.68 17.01
N PRO A 125 11.43 3.54 17.58
CA PRO A 125 10.96 4.70 18.33
C PRO A 125 10.14 5.65 17.42
N PRO A 126 9.23 6.45 18.01
CA PRO A 126 8.51 7.47 17.27
C PRO A 126 9.49 8.51 16.70
N PRO A 127 9.06 9.28 15.67
CA PRO A 127 9.90 10.33 15.15
C PRO A 127 10.25 11.35 16.27
N PRO A 128 11.46 11.93 16.23
CA PRO A 128 11.87 12.93 17.20
C PRO A 128 10.93 14.15 17.15
N SER A 129 10.58 14.66 18.32
CA SER A 129 9.72 15.85 18.47
C SER A 129 10.47 17.10 17.99
N PRO A 130 9.79 18.08 17.38
CA PRO A 130 10.43 19.34 17.03
C PRO A 130 10.92 20.07 18.30
N PRO A 131 12.04 20.81 18.24
CA PRO A 131 12.36 21.76 19.30
C PRO A 131 11.22 22.79 19.39
N PRO A 132 10.88 23.29 20.60
CA PRO A 132 9.92 24.37 20.73
C PRO A 132 10.40 25.56 19.89
N PRO A 133 9.49 26.33 19.27
CA PRO A 133 9.89 27.50 18.50
C PRO A 133 10.73 28.42 19.39
N GLU A 134 11.97 28.68 18.99
CA GLU A 134 12.79 29.68 19.65
C GLU A 134 12.05 31.02 19.57
N ALA A 135 11.78 31.62 20.73
CA ALA A 135 11.18 32.94 20.81
C ALA A 135 12.18 33.96 20.24
N HIS A 136 12.16 34.17 18.94
CA HIS A 136 12.81 35.31 18.32
C HIS A 136 12.01 36.56 18.68
N THR A 137 12.35 37.17 19.81
CA THR A 137 11.96 38.53 20.15
C THR A 137 12.70 39.51 19.25
N HIS A 138 12.19 39.74 18.05
CA HIS A 138 12.39 41.00 17.34
C HIS A 138 11.05 41.45 16.78
N GLY A 139 10.53 42.52 17.39
CA GLY A 139 9.21 43.05 17.10
C GLY A 139 9.09 43.55 15.68
N LEU A 140 7.95 43.24 15.06
CA LEU A 140 6.88 44.19 14.74
C LEU A 140 5.59 43.36 14.66
N GLY A 141 4.52 43.88 15.27
CA GLY A 141 3.31 43.12 15.59
C GLY A 141 2.61 42.52 14.37
N ALA A 142 2.59 41.19 14.32
CA ALA A 142 1.58 40.42 13.62
C ALA A 142 0.86 39.57 14.69
N VAL A 143 -0.44 39.81 14.87
CA VAL A 143 -1.30 38.95 15.67
C VAL A 143 -1.44 37.63 14.89
N PRO A 144 -1.10 36.47 15.46
CA PRO A 144 -1.31 35.20 14.78
C PRO A 144 -2.82 34.95 14.59
N PRO A 145 -3.25 34.38 13.44
CA PRO A 145 -4.66 34.06 13.23
C PRO A 145 -5.14 33.02 14.27
N PRO A 146 -6.39 33.12 14.75
CA PRO A 146 -6.92 32.25 15.78
C PRO A 146 -7.35 30.92 15.16
N GLU A 147 -6.39 30.11 14.73
CA GLU A 147 -6.62 28.69 14.38
C GLU A 147 -5.31 27.87 14.30
N ALA A 148 -4.16 28.46 14.67
CA ALA A 148 -2.89 27.73 14.85
C ALA A 148 -2.80 27.01 16.22
N ALA A 149 -3.93 26.55 16.77
CA ALA A 149 -3.95 25.64 17.89
C ALA A 149 -3.83 24.19 17.39
N VAL A 150 -2.68 23.90 16.77
CA VAL A 150 -2.16 22.54 16.83
C VAL A 150 -2.00 22.24 18.31
N GLN A 151 -2.70 21.23 18.82
CA GLN A 151 -2.37 20.64 20.12
C GLN A 151 -0.96 20.06 20.04
N ALA A 152 0.03 20.93 20.21
CA ALA A 152 1.37 20.58 20.61
C ALA A 152 1.26 20.13 22.06
N GLY A 153 1.05 18.82 22.26
CA GLY A 153 1.24 18.19 23.54
C GLY A 153 2.70 18.39 23.95
N GLY A 154 2.96 19.37 24.82
CA GLY A 154 4.22 19.57 25.48
C GLY A 154 4.52 18.39 26.40
N GLY A 155 5.24 17.40 25.86
CA GLY A 155 5.90 16.34 26.60
C GLY A 155 7.41 16.37 26.31
N PRO A 156 8.26 15.81 27.20
CA PRO A 156 9.70 15.80 27.01
C PRO A 156 10.08 15.10 25.70
N ALA A 157 11.27 15.43 25.17
CA ALA A 157 11.83 14.82 23.98
C ALA A 157 11.73 13.28 24.05
N GLY A 158 10.96 12.70 23.11
CA GLY A 158 10.61 11.28 23.10
C GLY A 158 9.11 11.08 23.32
N GLY A 159 8.33 11.15 22.23
CA GLY A 159 6.94 10.68 22.27
C GLY A 159 6.88 9.24 22.76
N LYS A 160 5.80 8.86 23.43
CA LYS A 160 5.56 7.45 23.78
C LYS A 160 5.39 6.66 22.47
N PRO A 161 6.04 5.49 22.30
CA PRO A 161 5.75 4.61 21.17
C PRO A 161 4.25 4.28 21.10
N ASP A 162 3.71 4.19 19.89
CA ASP A 162 2.33 3.76 19.68
C ASP A 162 2.11 2.40 20.35
N ALA A 163 1.03 2.29 21.11
CA ALA A 163 0.69 1.10 21.90
C ALA A 163 -0.15 0.10 21.11
N SER A 164 -0.84 0.54 20.06
CA SER A 164 -1.73 -0.28 19.22
C SER A 164 -1.68 0.16 17.75
N ALA A 165 -2.15 -0.71 16.86
CA ALA A 165 -2.35 -0.39 15.46
C ALA A 165 -3.35 0.78 15.26
N ASP A 166 -4.35 0.95 16.13
CA ASP A 166 -5.26 2.09 16.05
C ASP A 166 -4.52 3.42 16.23
N GLU A 167 -3.63 3.50 17.22
CA GLU A 167 -2.77 4.67 17.44
C GLU A 167 -1.82 4.89 16.26
N ALA A 168 -1.19 3.83 15.75
CA ALA A 168 -0.27 3.90 14.61
C ALA A 168 -0.96 4.35 13.32
N LEU A 169 -2.22 3.97 13.12
CA LEU A 169 -3.08 4.42 12.02
C LEU A 169 -3.69 5.81 12.27
N GLY A 170 -3.32 6.49 13.36
CA GLY A 170 -3.88 7.78 13.76
C GLY A 170 -3.53 8.96 12.84
N ASP A 171 -2.48 8.84 12.02
CA ASP A 171 -2.07 9.90 11.09
C ASP A 171 -2.85 9.91 9.77
N TYR A 172 -3.59 8.83 9.47
CA TYR A 172 -4.53 8.77 8.34
C TYR A 172 -5.75 9.67 8.57
N LYS A 173 -5.53 10.97 8.45
CA LYS A 173 -6.51 12.03 8.71
C LYS A 173 -7.02 12.69 7.43
N ARG A 174 -6.27 12.60 6.34
CA ARG A 174 -6.69 13.12 5.03
C ARG A 174 -7.78 12.26 4.43
N PHE A 175 -8.63 12.89 3.61
CA PHE A 175 -9.64 12.17 2.87
C PHE A 175 -9.00 11.21 1.85
N PRO A 176 -9.50 9.97 1.72
CA PRO A 176 -10.48 9.31 2.60
C PRO A 176 -9.83 8.71 3.86
N ARG A 177 -10.32 9.10 5.05
CA ARG A 177 -9.77 8.59 6.33
C ARG A 177 -9.92 7.07 6.48
N TRP A 178 -11.07 6.56 6.08
CA TRP A 178 -11.51 5.18 6.33
C TRP A 178 -10.82 4.13 5.45
N MET A 179 -10.16 4.51 4.37
CA MET A 179 -9.55 3.57 3.41
C MET A 179 -8.46 2.74 4.08
N TRP A 180 -7.55 3.38 4.81
CA TRP A 180 -6.49 2.70 5.56
C TRP A 180 -6.79 2.60 7.06
N ARG A 181 -7.62 3.50 7.60
CA ARG A 181 -8.03 3.51 9.01
C ARG A 181 -9.30 2.68 9.22
N ASN A 182 -9.21 1.38 8.96
CA ASN A 182 -10.31 0.41 9.12
C ASN A 182 -9.89 -0.82 9.94
N ARG A 183 -10.87 -1.60 10.38
CA ARG A 183 -10.63 -2.77 11.25
C ARG A 183 -9.72 -3.81 10.63
N THR A 184 -9.92 -4.15 9.36
CA THR A 184 -9.14 -5.20 8.70
C THR A 184 -7.67 -4.80 8.54
N VAL A 185 -7.39 -3.52 8.26
CA VAL A 185 -6.02 -2.99 8.21
C VAL A 185 -5.41 -2.94 9.61
N ALA A 186 -6.15 -2.54 10.64
CA ALA A 186 -5.65 -2.58 12.02
C ALA A 186 -5.26 -4.00 12.44
N GLU A 187 -6.12 -4.99 12.19
CA GLU A 187 -5.83 -6.40 12.45
C GLU A 187 -4.60 -6.90 11.68
N PHE A 188 -4.43 -6.47 10.43
CA PHE A 188 -3.23 -6.79 9.64
C PHE A 188 -1.96 -6.16 10.22
N VAL A 189 -2.02 -4.89 10.59
CA VAL A 189 -0.89 -4.15 11.18
C VAL A 189 -0.46 -4.78 12.51
N GLU A 190 -1.42 -5.20 13.34
CA GLU A 190 -1.10 -5.92 14.58
C GLU A 190 -0.42 -7.25 14.32
N TRP A 191 -0.99 -8.04 13.41
CA TRP A 191 -0.37 -9.30 13.01
C TRP A 191 1.05 -9.10 12.48
N LEU A 192 1.28 -8.04 11.68
CA LEU A 192 2.58 -7.75 11.08
C LEU A 192 3.61 -7.37 12.15
N ARG A 193 3.21 -6.60 13.16
CA ARG A 193 4.05 -6.29 14.32
C ARG A 193 4.42 -7.55 15.09
N ASP A 194 3.44 -8.39 15.40
CA ASP A 194 3.68 -9.65 16.12
C ASP A 194 4.58 -10.59 15.32
N HIS A 195 4.36 -10.71 14.02
CA HIS A 195 5.19 -11.49 13.11
C HIS A 195 6.64 -10.99 13.14
N ASN A 196 6.85 -9.67 12.99
CA ASN A 196 8.17 -9.05 13.03
C ASN A 196 8.88 -9.21 14.39
N ILE A 197 8.15 -9.18 15.51
CA ILE A 197 8.72 -9.38 16.84
C ILE A 197 9.15 -10.85 17.02
N ASN A 198 8.30 -11.79 16.61
CA ASN A 198 8.53 -13.22 16.80
C ASN A 198 9.62 -13.77 15.87
N ASN A 199 9.67 -13.29 14.61
CA ASN A 199 10.67 -13.73 13.64
C ASN A 199 12.10 -13.26 13.99
N VAL A 200 12.22 -12.14 14.71
CA VAL A 200 13.53 -11.68 15.24
C VAL A 200 14.00 -12.55 16.41
N ARG A 201 13.06 -13.02 17.26
CA ARG A 201 13.39 -13.90 18.40
C ARG A 201 13.88 -15.28 17.94
N SER A 202 13.31 -15.85 16.87
CA SER A 202 13.77 -17.11 16.30
C SER A 202 15.19 -17.00 15.71
N CYS A 203 15.52 -15.89 15.03
CA CYS A 203 16.88 -15.66 14.53
C CYS A 203 17.93 -15.59 15.66
N GLY A 204 17.60 -15.00 16.81
CA GLY A 204 18.49 -14.93 17.97
C GLY A 204 18.72 -16.28 18.68
N ALA A 205 17.73 -17.17 18.66
CA ALA A 205 17.82 -18.50 19.28
C ALA A 205 18.70 -19.47 18.45
N ASP A 206 18.60 -19.42 17.12
CA ASP A 206 19.39 -20.27 16.22
C ASP A 206 20.88 -19.87 16.17
N ALA A 207 21.20 -18.60 16.42
CA ALA A 207 22.57 -18.14 16.60
C ALA A 207 23.21 -18.67 17.90
N GLY A 208 22.43 -18.77 18.99
CA GLY A 208 22.90 -19.31 20.27
C GLY A 208 23.09 -20.83 20.29
N ALA A 209 22.29 -21.57 19.51
CA ALA A 209 22.36 -23.04 19.48
C ALA A 209 23.63 -23.58 18.79
N ARG A 210 24.27 -22.82 17.89
CA ARG A 210 25.53 -23.23 17.23
C ARG A 210 26.78 -22.93 18.05
N GLY A 211 26.66 -22.20 19.17
CA GLY A 211 27.78 -21.87 20.06
C GLY A 211 27.94 -22.81 21.27
N SER A 212 27.04 -23.77 21.48
CA SER A 212 27.02 -24.59 22.69
C SER A 212 27.09 -26.09 22.39
N MET A 213 28.18 -26.52 21.76
CA MET A 213 28.63 -27.92 21.83
C MET A 213 30.16 -27.99 21.80
N ALA A 214 30.80 -27.58 22.90
CA ALA A 214 32.04 -28.15 23.41
C ALA A 214 32.45 -27.41 24.69
N THR A 215 32.38 -28.07 25.84
CA THR A 215 33.53 -28.30 26.74
C THR A 215 33.04 -28.97 28.03
N THR A 216 33.63 -30.12 28.30
CA THR A 216 33.54 -30.90 29.54
C THR A 216 34.28 -30.20 30.68
N ALA A 217 33.81 -30.45 31.90
CA ALA A 217 34.23 -29.88 33.17
C ALA A 217 35.74 -29.97 33.53
N ALA A 218 36.23 -28.94 34.24
CA ALA A 218 37.29 -29.02 35.25
C ALA A 218 37.20 -27.81 36.23
N PRO A 219 37.67 -27.92 37.50
CA PRO A 219 37.26 -27.02 38.59
C PRO A 219 38.19 -25.83 38.85
N ALA A 220 37.68 -24.96 39.72
CA ALA A 220 38.14 -23.63 40.11
C ALA A 220 39.63 -23.47 40.51
N GLY A 221 40.20 -22.33 40.13
CA GLY A 221 41.48 -21.84 40.64
C GLY A 221 41.96 -20.52 40.03
N ALA A 222 41.77 -19.43 40.78
CA ALA A 222 42.63 -18.24 40.90
C ALA A 222 42.83 -17.22 39.75
N ALA A 223 42.60 -15.97 40.17
CA ALA A 223 43.36 -14.74 39.91
C ALA A 223 43.09 -13.92 38.62
N ALA A 224 42.80 -12.65 38.90
CA ALA A 224 42.57 -11.55 37.99
C ALA A 224 43.81 -11.18 37.17
N HIS A 225 43.57 -10.80 35.92
CA HIS A 225 44.41 -9.85 35.20
C HIS A 225 43.54 -9.02 34.25
N GLU A 226 43.45 -7.73 34.55
CA GLU A 226 42.92 -6.69 33.67
C GLU A 226 43.88 -6.47 32.49
N GLY A 227 43.32 -6.24 31.30
CA GLY A 227 44.04 -5.72 30.12
C GLY A 227 43.71 -6.45 28.82
N GLY A 228 42.75 -5.94 28.03
CA GLY A 228 42.45 -6.39 26.66
C GLY A 228 41.41 -5.50 25.96
N PRO A 229 41.46 -5.29 24.64
CA PRO A 229 41.16 -4.01 24.00
C PRO A 229 39.66 -3.74 23.81
N GLU A 230 39.21 -2.57 24.27
CA GLU A 230 37.94 -1.96 23.90
C GLU A 230 37.96 -1.49 22.44
N GLY A 231 37.79 -2.41 21.49
CA GLY A 231 37.74 -2.08 20.06
C GLY A 231 36.85 -2.98 19.19
N GLY A 232 36.33 -4.10 19.72
CA GLY A 232 35.59 -5.10 18.93
C GLY A 232 34.07 -5.05 19.02
N GLY A 233 33.47 -4.35 20.00
CA GLY A 233 32.04 -4.46 20.30
C GLY A 233 31.10 -3.59 19.45
N MET A 234 31.60 -2.48 18.88
CA MET A 234 30.76 -1.49 18.19
C MET A 234 30.33 -1.92 16.78
N GLY A 235 31.16 -2.68 16.05
CA GLY A 235 30.79 -3.18 14.72
C GLY A 235 29.67 -4.23 14.78
N ALA A 236 29.72 -5.13 15.75
CA ALA A 236 28.75 -6.21 15.92
C ALA A 236 27.31 -5.72 16.16
N ALA A 237 27.13 -4.60 16.88
CA ALA A 237 25.82 -4.01 17.13
C ALA A 237 25.14 -3.46 15.86
N ALA A 238 25.90 -2.76 14.99
CA ALA A 238 25.44 -2.33 13.64
C ALA A 238 24.88 -3.49 12.84
N HIS A 239 25.64 -4.57 12.84
CA HIS A 239 25.40 -5.73 12.00
C HIS A 239 24.20 -6.53 12.50
N ALA A 240 24.07 -6.72 13.81
CA ALA A 240 22.90 -7.35 14.42
C ALA A 240 21.60 -6.61 14.07
N ASP A 241 21.66 -5.28 13.96
CA ASP A 241 20.49 -4.46 13.71
C ASP A 241 20.13 -4.28 12.23
N ALA A 242 21.13 -4.22 11.34
CA ALA A 242 20.90 -4.40 9.91
C ALA A 242 20.33 -5.80 9.60
N GLY A 243 20.79 -6.82 10.33
CA GLY A 243 20.23 -8.19 10.36
C GLY A 243 18.75 -8.20 10.72
N ARG A 244 18.39 -7.52 11.81
CA ARG A 244 17.02 -7.37 12.27
C ARG A 244 16.14 -6.64 11.25
N ALA A 245 16.62 -5.52 10.70
CA ALA A 245 15.87 -4.72 9.72
C ALA A 245 15.65 -5.48 8.40
N ALA A 246 16.62 -6.28 7.96
CA ALA A 246 16.51 -7.12 6.75
C ALA A 246 15.58 -8.34 6.94
N ALA A 247 15.48 -8.86 8.16
CA ALA A 247 14.60 -9.99 8.50
C ALA A 247 13.14 -9.59 8.75
N GLN A 248 12.89 -8.30 9.02
CA GLN A 248 11.55 -7.76 9.25
C GLN A 248 10.88 -7.30 7.96
N CYS A 249 9.57 -7.53 7.87
CA CYS A 249 8.76 -7.00 6.79
C CYS A 249 8.39 -5.53 7.08
N GLY A 250 8.62 -4.65 6.10
CA GLY A 250 8.27 -3.23 6.18
C GLY A 250 6.88 -2.91 5.62
N PHE A 251 6.35 -1.75 6.03
CA PHE A 251 5.09 -1.20 5.55
C PHE A 251 5.34 0.19 4.97
N TYR A 252 5.09 0.41 3.68
CA TYR A 252 5.50 1.62 2.97
C TYR A 252 4.33 2.24 2.20
N GLY A 253 4.26 3.56 2.17
CA GLY A 253 3.34 4.28 1.29
C GLY A 253 3.95 4.46 -0.09
N MET A 254 3.14 4.75 -1.10
CA MET A 254 3.65 5.12 -2.42
C MET A 254 2.93 6.33 -3.04
N ASP A 255 2.00 6.95 -2.33
CA ASP A 255 1.19 8.04 -2.87
C ASP A 255 1.89 9.40 -2.84
N VAL A 256 1.44 10.29 -3.72
CA VAL A 256 2.11 11.55 -4.07
C VAL A 256 1.48 12.78 -3.41
N TYR A 257 0.34 12.63 -2.74
CA TYR A 257 -0.50 13.78 -2.37
C TYR A 257 0.00 14.57 -1.14
N SER A 258 0.81 13.97 -0.27
CA SER A 258 1.23 14.53 1.02
C SER A 258 2.33 15.60 0.92
N LEU A 259 2.13 16.65 0.11
CA LEU A 259 3.12 17.72 -0.15
C LEU A 259 3.71 18.32 1.14
N HIS A 260 2.87 18.98 1.95
CA HIS A 260 3.34 19.73 3.11
C HIS A 260 3.79 18.81 4.26
N ALA A 261 3.07 17.71 4.49
CA ALA A 261 3.44 16.72 5.51
C ALA A 261 4.82 16.08 5.21
N SER A 262 5.09 15.78 3.93
CA SER A 262 6.39 15.25 3.51
C SER A 262 7.50 16.31 3.59
N ALA A 263 7.20 17.56 3.24
CA ALA A 263 8.16 18.67 3.39
C ALA A 263 8.57 18.84 4.86
N GLU A 264 7.62 18.84 5.79
CA GLU A 264 7.92 18.94 7.21
C GLU A 264 8.67 17.71 7.73
N ALA A 265 8.35 16.51 7.24
CA ALA A 265 9.09 15.30 7.59
C ALA A 265 10.58 15.37 7.20
N VAL A 266 10.88 15.89 6.00
CA VAL A 266 12.24 16.14 5.54
C VAL A 266 12.96 17.15 6.45
N LEU A 267 12.31 18.29 6.72
CA LEU A 267 12.91 19.36 7.53
C LEU A 267 13.15 18.91 8.98
N ARG A 268 12.19 18.22 9.59
CA ARG A 268 12.31 17.66 10.93
C ARG A 268 13.53 16.75 11.07
N TYR A 269 13.72 15.83 10.14
CA TYR A 269 14.87 14.92 10.19
C TYR A 269 16.20 15.68 9.99
N LEU A 270 16.28 16.56 8.98
CA LEU A 270 17.50 17.30 8.71
C LEU A 270 17.87 18.27 9.85
N ARG A 271 16.90 18.92 10.50
CA ARG A 271 17.17 19.84 11.62
C ARG A 271 17.90 19.16 12.77
N GLU A 272 17.69 17.86 12.97
CA GLU A 272 18.36 17.09 14.00
C GLU A 272 19.76 16.63 13.57
N ILE A 273 19.88 16.04 12.38
CA ILE A 273 21.10 15.32 11.99
C ILE A 273 22.07 16.14 11.11
N ASP A 274 21.56 17.15 10.40
CA ASP A 274 22.34 18.03 9.52
C ASP A 274 21.66 19.42 9.41
N PRO A 275 21.80 20.28 10.44
CA PRO A 275 21.15 21.60 10.47
C PRO A 275 21.56 22.50 9.30
N GLN A 276 22.74 22.28 8.71
CA GLN A 276 23.18 23.03 7.54
C GLN A 276 22.39 22.62 6.30
N ALA A 277 22.22 21.31 6.05
CA ALA A 277 21.35 20.83 4.99
C ALA A 277 19.90 21.25 5.23
N ALA A 278 19.43 21.24 6.49
CA ALA A 278 18.09 21.71 6.85
C ALA A 278 17.85 23.14 6.36
N ARG A 279 18.75 24.09 6.67
CA ARG A 279 18.64 25.49 6.20
C ARG A 279 18.58 25.60 4.68
N VAL A 280 19.37 24.80 3.97
CA VAL A 280 19.42 24.81 2.50
C VAL A 280 18.13 24.25 1.89
N VAL A 281 17.58 23.18 2.44
CA VAL A 281 16.33 22.57 1.98
C VAL A 281 15.14 23.45 2.35
N GLU A 282 15.11 23.99 3.57
CA GLU A 282 14.08 24.91 4.05
C GLU A 282 13.99 26.15 3.15
N ALA A 283 15.12 26.78 2.84
CA ALA A 283 15.15 27.93 1.94
C ALA A 283 14.55 27.64 0.55
N ARG A 284 14.59 26.39 0.08
CA ARG A 284 13.96 25.96 -1.17
C ARG A 284 12.47 25.68 -1.01
N TYR A 285 12.06 25.06 0.10
CA TYR A 285 10.66 24.79 0.39
C TYR A 285 9.85 26.05 0.73
N ARG A 286 10.49 27.12 1.20
CA ARG A 286 9.85 28.45 1.40
C ARG A 286 9.20 29.03 0.15
N CYS A 287 9.47 28.48 -1.03
CA CYS A 287 8.69 28.79 -2.23
C CYS A 287 7.17 28.57 -2.05
N PHE A 288 6.79 27.60 -1.22
CA PHE A 288 5.38 27.30 -0.92
C PHE A 288 4.72 28.30 0.04
N ASP A 289 5.48 29.06 0.84
CA ASP A 289 4.95 29.93 1.91
C ASP A 289 3.92 30.95 1.38
N ARG A 290 4.11 31.43 0.15
CA ARG A 290 3.20 32.38 -0.51
C ARG A 290 1.88 31.77 -1.01
N HIS A 291 1.74 30.45 -0.97
CA HIS A 291 0.60 29.70 -1.49
C HIS A 291 -0.30 29.10 -0.40
N GLY A 292 0.10 29.21 0.87
CA GLY A 292 -0.62 28.65 2.01
C GLY A 292 -0.30 27.17 2.27
N ALA A 293 -1.04 26.57 3.20
CA ALA A 293 -0.85 25.18 3.64
C ALA A 293 -1.64 24.15 2.80
N ASP A 294 -2.49 24.62 1.89
CA ASP A 294 -3.26 23.78 0.99
C ASP A 294 -2.54 23.66 -0.38
N ALA A 295 -2.25 22.42 -0.76
CA ALA A 295 -1.55 22.13 -2.01
C ALA A 295 -2.40 22.43 -3.26
N GLN A 296 -3.74 22.43 -3.15
CA GLN A 296 -4.61 22.81 -4.27
C GLN A 296 -4.51 24.31 -4.57
N SER A 297 -4.37 25.13 -3.54
CA SER A 297 -4.11 26.57 -3.66
C SER A 297 -2.82 26.86 -4.45
N TYR A 298 -1.76 26.05 -4.26
CA TYR A 298 -0.56 26.10 -5.11
C TYR A 298 -0.87 25.74 -6.57
N GLY A 299 -1.63 24.66 -6.79
CA GLY A 299 -2.05 24.25 -8.13
C GLY A 299 -2.85 25.32 -8.87
N LEU A 300 -3.77 25.99 -8.17
CA LEU A 300 -4.61 27.05 -8.73
C LEU A 300 -3.75 28.28 -9.07
N ALA A 301 -2.87 28.68 -8.14
CA ALA A 301 -1.95 29.80 -8.33
C ALA A 301 -1.04 29.62 -9.55
N THR A 302 -0.52 28.41 -9.75
CA THR A 302 0.44 28.13 -10.85
C THR A 302 -0.25 27.84 -12.18
N SER A 303 -1.38 27.12 -12.17
CA SER A 303 -2.08 26.71 -13.40
C SER A 303 -2.95 27.82 -13.98
N ILE A 304 -3.68 28.54 -13.13
CA ILE A 304 -4.70 29.52 -13.56
C ILE A 304 -4.18 30.95 -13.43
N PHE A 305 -3.53 31.29 -12.30
CA PHE A 305 -3.04 32.65 -12.07
C PHE A 305 -1.60 32.89 -12.55
N HIS A 306 -0.99 31.90 -13.20
CA HIS A 306 0.35 31.99 -13.79
C HIS A 306 1.45 32.45 -12.81
N HIS A 307 1.30 32.18 -11.51
CA HIS A 307 2.38 32.36 -10.56
C HIS A 307 3.55 31.45 -10.91
N SER A 308 4.78 31.86 -10.59
CA SER A 308 5.97 31.04 -10.81
C SER A 308 5.85 29.71 -10.06
N SER A 309 6.30 28.61 -10.64
CA SER A 309 6.30 27.30 -9.97
C SER A 309 7.45 27.16 -8.96
N CYS A 310 7.33 26.15 -8.10
CA CYS A 310 8.36 25.72 -7.16
C CYS A 310 9.21 24.54 -7.69
N GLU A 311 8.99 24.14 -8.95
CA GLU A 311 9.62 22.98 -9.61
C GLU A 311 11.15 22.93 -9.44
N GLU A 312 11.84 24.00 -9.80
CA GLU A 312 13.30 24.02 -9.71
C GLU A 312 13.79 23.98 -8.25
N ALA A 313 13.04 24.59 -7.33
CA ALA A 313 13.37 24.59 -5.91
C ALA A 313 13.24 23.19 -5.31
N VAL A 314 12.14 22.48 -5.55
CA VAL A 314 11.92 21.11 -5.04
C VAL A 314 12.86 20.10 -5.71
N ARG A 315 13.17 20.27 -7.00
CA ARG A 315 14.14 19.42 -7.71
C ARG A 315 15.54 19.56 -7.13
N ARG A 316 15.96 20.79 -6.82
CA ARG A 316 17.23 21.07 -6.14
C ARG A 316 17.25 20.53 -4.71
N ALA A 317 16.13 20.61 -3.99
CA ALA A 317 16.01 20.03 -2.66
C ALA A 317 16.17 18.50 -2.69
N LEU A 318 15.48 17.81 -3.60
CA LEU A 318 15.63 16.36 -3.78
C LEU A 318 17.07 15.98 -4.17
N ALA A 319 17.71 16.71 -5.08
CA ALA A 319 19.10 16.47 -5.46
C ALA A 319 20.07 16.64 -4.27
N GLU A 320 19.82 17.62 -3.41
CA GLU A 320 20.59 17.89 -2.18
C GLU A 320 20.50 16.73 -1.18
N VAL A 321 19.28 16.22 -0.98
CA VAL A 321 18.99 15.06 -0.13
C VAL A 321 19.68 13.82 -0.69
N ARG A 322 19.50 13.52 -1.98
CA ARG A 322 20.13 12.36 -2.64
C ARG A 322 21.65 12.37 -2.59
N ARG A 323 22.28 13.54 -2.65
CA ARG A 323 23.74 13.67 -2.54
C ARG A 323 24.26 13.31 -1.14
N ARG A 324 23.47 13.55 -0.08
CA ARG A 324 23.90 13.35 1.31
C ARG A 324 23.39 12.09 1.97
N VAL A 325 22.25 11.56 1.51
CA VAL A 325 21.59 10.40 2.13
C VAL A 325 22.52 9.18 2.25
N GLY A 326 23.48 9.03 1.34
CA GLY A 326 24.53 8.01 1.44
C GLY A 326 25.39 8.12 2.70
N GLY A 327 25.72 9.34 3.14
CA GLY A 327 26.46 9.59 4.38
C GLY A 327 25.61 9.39 5.63
N TYR A 328 24.32 9.74 5.58
CA TYR A 328 23.41 9.50 6.71
C TYR A 328 23.14 8.00 6.95
N ARG A 329 23.17 7.20 5.88
CA ARG A 329 23.12 5.73 5.95
C ARG A 329 24.35 5.10 6.63
N ALA A 330 25.45 5.85 6.77
CA ALA A 330 26.70 5.41 7.38
C ALA A 330 26.92 5.97 8.80
N ALA A 331 25.90 6.62 9.39
CA ALA A 331 25.91 7.06 10.78
C ALA A 331 26.08 5.86 11.75
N PRO A 332 26.55 6.08 12.99
CA PRO A 332 27.11 5.01 13.82
C PRO A 332 26.23 3.77 14.00
N PRO A 333 26.87 2.59 14.16
CA PRO A 333 26.26 1.28 14.38
C PRO A 333 25.13 1.10 15.38
N ASP A 334 24.94 2.03 16.30
CA ASP A 334 23.99 1.91 17.39
C ASP A 334 22.55 2.31 17.00
N ARG A 335 22.28 2.57 15.70
CA ARG A 335 20.95 2.97 15.21
C ARG A 335 20.52 2.28 13.91
N PRO A 336 19.75 1.17 13.95
CA PRO A 336 19.11 0.57 12.76
C PRO A 336 18.09 1.51 12.13
N ALA A 337 17.53 2.39 12.97
CA ALA A 337 16.68 3.49 12.58
C ALA A 337 17.37 4.43 11.58
N ALA A 338 18.70 4.45 11.47
CA ALA A 338 19.42 5.30 10.53
C ALA A 338 19.15 4.90 9.07
N HIS A 339 19.11 3.60 8.76
CA HIS A 339 18.83 3.14 7.40
C HIS A 339 17.38 3.44 6.99
N GLU A 340 16.40 3.11 7.84
CA GLU A 340 14.99 3.42 7.59
C GLU A 340 14.75 4.93 7.57
N ALA A 341 15.32 5.70 8.48
CA ALA A 341 15.15 7.15 8.50
C ALA A 341 15.79 7.83 7.28
N ALA A 342 16.90 7.30 6.76
CA ALA A 342 17.50 7.77 5.52
C ALA A 342 16.62 7.44 4.29
N LEU A 343 15.98 6.26 4.25
CA LEU A 343 14.96 5.94 3.25
C LEU A 343 13.79 6.93 3.36
N GLU A 344 13.26 7.15 4.56
CA GLU A 344 12.15 8.08 4.79
C GLU A 344 12.49 9.50 4.36
N LEU A 345 13.70 9.99 4.65
CA LEU A 345 14.16 11.31 4.19
C LEU A 345 14.12 11.40 2.65
N GLU A 346 14.67 10.41 1.96
CA GLU A 346 14.72 10.39 0.50
C GLU A 346 13.32 10.26 -0.12
N ALA A 347 12.48 9.39 0.45
CA ALA A 347 11.13 9.16 -0.03
C ALA A 347 10.23 10.38 0.18
N ASN A 348 10.25 11.02 1.35
CA ASN A 348 9.49 12.26 1.57
C ASN A 348 9.99 13.38 0.63
N ALA A 349 11.29 13.52 0.39
CA ALA A 349 11.80 14.49 -0.58
C ALA A 349 11.36 14.17 -2.03
N LEU A 350 11.26 12.88 -2.37
CA LEU A 350 10.70 12.41 -3.65
C LEU A 350 9.21 12.73 -3.76
N VAL A 351 8.44 12.56 -2.68
CA VAL A 351 7.02 12.95 -2.60
C VAL A 351 6.89 14.44 -2.81
N VAL A 352 7.67 15.30 -2.15
CA VAL A 352 7.57 16.76 -2.33
C VAL A 352 7.79 17.16 -3.81
N ALA A 353 8.78 16.58 -4.48
CA ALA A 353 9.04 16.84 -5.89
C ALA A 353 7.93 16.31 -6.80
N GLY A 354 7.41 15.10 -6.54
CA GLY A 354 6.30 14.52 -7.28
C GLY A 354 4.98 15.28 -7.08
N ALA A 355 4.72 15.70 -5.84
CA ALA A 355 3.55 16.44 -5.43
C ALA A 355 3.52 17.83 -6.07
N GLU A 356 4.66 18.53 -6.11
CA GLU A 356 4.78 19.79 -6.85
C GLU A 356 4.35 19.61 -8.31
N ALA A 357 4.89 18.61 -9.00
CA ALA A 357 4.55 18.34 -10.39
C ALA A 357 3.08 17.95 -10.55
N TYR A 358 2.53 17.15 -9.63
CA TYR A 358 1.13 16.78 -9.62
C TYR A 358 0.23 18.01 -9.47
N TYR A 359 0.40 18.79 -8.40
CA TYR A 359 -0.48 19.91 -8.07
C TYR A 359 -0.36 21.05 -9.09
N ARG A 360 0.84 21.32 -9.60
CA ARG A 360 1.04 22.27 -10.71
C ARG A 360 0.30 21.89 -12.00
N ASN A 361 0.00 20.60 -12.18
CA ASN A 361 -0.76 20.11 -13.34
C ASN A 361 -2.21 19.73 -12.98
N MET A 362 -2.66 19.98 -11.75
CA MET A 362 -3.97 19.53 -11.25
C MET A 362 -5.15 20.04 -12.08
N PHE A 363 -5.07 21.26 -12.57
CA PHE A 363 -6.11 21.89 -13.39
C PHE A 363 -5.85 21.78 -14.91
N SER A 364 -4.98 20.82 -15.30
CA SER A 364 -4.68 20.55 -16.70
C SER A 364 -5.53 19.37 -17.22
N ARG A 365 -4.94 18.44 -17.98
CA ARG A 365 -5.62 17.25 -18.50
C ARG A 365 -5.43 16.07 -17.56
N ASP A 366 -6.48 15.29 -17.33
CA ASP A 366 -6.49 14.15 -16.40
C ASP A 366 -5.38 13.12 -16.68
N GLU A 367 -5.05 12.86 -17.96
CA GLU A 367 -3.99 11.91 -18.28
C GLU A 367 -2.61 12.37 -17.79
N VAL A 368 -2.39 13.68 -17.61
CA VAL A 368 -1.10 14.21 -17.14
C VAL A 368 -0.91 13.89 -15.67
N THR A 369 -1.87 14.26 -14.82
CA THR A 369 -1.81 14.03 -13.36
C THR A 369 -1.85 12.55 -13.02
N TRP A 370 -2.66 11.78 -13.75
CA TRP A 370 -2.69 10.31 -13.63
C TRP A 370 -1.32 9.70 -13.95
N ASN A 371 -0.71 10.07 -15.09
CA ASN A 371 0.60 9.56 -15.48
C ASN A 371 1.72 9.97 -14.52
N LEU A 372 1.63 11.17 -13.93
CA LEU A 372 2.58 11.62 -12.91
C LEU A 372 2.48 10.78 -11.64
N ARG A 373 1.25 10.48 -11.18
CA ARG A 373 1.00 9.66 -9.99
C ARG A 373 1.53 8.24 -10.14
N ASP A 374 1.19 7.53 -11.22
CA ASP A 374 1.64 6.14 -11.39
C ASP A 374 3.14 6.01 -11.69
N ARG A 375 3.76 7.02 -12.31
CA ARG A 375 5.23 7.09 -12.40
C ARG A 375 5.87 7.32 -11.05
N HIS A 376 5.25 8.14 -10.19
CA HIS A 376 5.70 8.32 -8.82
C HIS A 376 5.60 7.00 -8.03
N PHE A 377 4.51 6.23 -8.19
CA PHE A 377 4.38 4.91 -7.57
C PHE A 377 5.54 3.99 -7.94
N LEU A 378 5.88 3.89 -9.24
CA LEU A 378 7.02 3.08 -9.69
C LEU A 378 8.35 3.59 -9.09
N ALA A 379 8.57 4.90 -9.08
CA ALA A 379 9.79 5.48 -8.52
C ALA A 379 9.94 5.18 -7.01
N THR A 380 8.84 5.25 -6.26
CA THR A 380 8.82 4.93 -4.83
C THR A 380 9.02 3.44 -4.59
N LEU A 381 8.40 2.58 -5.42
CA LEU A 381 8.65 1.13 -5.39
C LEU A 381 10.12 0.78 -5.58
N GLN A 382 10.77 1.36 -6.60
CA GLN A 382 12.19 1.15 -6.89
C GLN A 382 13.09 1.68 -5.77
N LEU A 383 12.69 2.77 -5.11
CA LEU A 383 13.40 3.29 -3.95
C LEU A 383 13.34 2.30 -2.77
N VAL A 384 12.16 1.73 -2.47
CA VAL A 384 11.98 0.70 -1.44
C VAL A 384 12.77 -0.57 -1.79
N GLU A 385 12.69 -1.05 -3.04
CA GLU A 385 13.44 -2.23 -3.49
C GLU A 385 14.96 -2.03 -3.34
N ALA A 386 15.49 -0.88 -3.77
CA ALA A 386 16.91 -0.56 -3.67
C ALA A 386 17.39 -0.49 -2.22
N HIS A 387 16.54 0.00 -1.30
CA HIS A 387 16.80 0.03 0.12
C HIS A 387 16.86 -1.38 0.73
N LEU A 388 15.86 -2.21 0.47
CA LEU A 388 15.81 -3.56 1.01
C LEU A 388 16.93 -4.45 0.45
N GLY A 389 17.21 -4.36 -0.85
CA GLY A 389 18.35 -5.06 -1.45
C GLY A 389 19.69 -4.63 -0.83
N ARG A 390 19.82 -3.37 -0.42
CA ARG A 390 21.00 -2.90 0.32
C ARG A 390 21.08 -3.52 1.71
N LEU A 391 19.98 -3.55 2.47
CA LEU A 391 19.95 -4.19 3.79
C LEU A 391 20.33 -5.67 3.68
N GLN A 392 19.76 -6.39 2.71
CA GLN A 392 20.08 -7.80 2.50
C GLN A 392 21.57 -8.03 2.15
N ARG A 393 22.18 -7.16 1.33
CA ARG A 393 23.62 -7.22 1.04
C ARG A 393 24.50 -6.95 2.27
N LEU A 394 24.12 -5.99 3.11
CA LEU A 394 24.85 -5.69 4.34
C LEU A 394 24.84 -6.90 5.30
N VAL A 395 23.71 -7.60 5.38
CA VAL A 395 23.57 -8.82 6.18
C VAL A 395 24.39 -9.98 5.60
N ALA A 396 24.32 -10.19 4.29
CA ALA A 396 25.11 -11.22 3.61
C ALA A 396 26.62 -11.01 3.83
N ALA A 397 27.10 -9.78 3.63
CA ALA A 397 28.50 -9.42 3.85
C ALA A 397 28.95 -9.64 5.31
N ALA A 398 28.10 -9.33 6.29
CA ALA A 398 28.41 -9.60 7.70
C ALA A 398 28.54 -11.11 7.98
N GLY A 399 27.63 -11.93 7.45
CA GLY A 399 27.67 -13.39 7.57
C GLY A 399 28.90 -14.01 6.91
N GLU A 400 29.36 -13.47 5.77
CA GLU A 400 30.60 -13.89 5.12
C GLU A 400 31.84 -13.57 5.96
N VAL A 401 31.87 -12.40 6.61
CA VAL A 401 32.95 -12.04 7.54
C VAL A 401 32.96 -12.97 8.76
N GLU A 402 31.80 -13.26 9.36
CA GLU A 402 31.71 -14.20 10.48
C GLU A 402 32.15 -15.61 10.07
N ALA A 403 31.70 -16.10 8.90
CA ALA A 403 32.11 -17.38 8.37
C ALA A 403 33.61 -17.42 8.04
N ALA A 404 34.18 -16.34 7.51
CA ALA A 404 35.62 -16.23 7.25
C ALA A 404 36.45 -16.17 8.54
N VAL A 405 35.97 -15.49 9.58
CA VAL A 405 36.60 -15.47 10.91
C VAL A 405 36.54 -16.84 11.57
N ALA A 406 35.39 -17.53 11.50
CA ALA A 406 35.22 -18.89 11.99
C ALA A 406 36.08 -19.90 11.20
N ALA A 407 36.15 -19.75 9.88
CA ALA A 407 37.02 -20.56 9.02
C ALA A 407 38.50 -20.28 9.30
N ALA A 408 38.91 -19.02 9.53
CA ALA A 408 40.29 -18.68 9.91
C ALA A 408 40.66 -19.21 11.31
N ALA A 409 39.70 -19.27 12.24
CA ALA A 409 39.88 -19.92 13.54
C ALA A 409 39.94 -21.46 13.43
N ALA A 410 39.28 -22.04 12.43
CA ALA A 410 39.24 -23.50 12.21
C ALA A 410 40.32 -24.03 11.25
N ALA A 411 40.87 -23.18 10.36
CA ALA A 411 41.75 -23.60 9.28
C ALA A 411 43.23 -23.34 9.62
N GLY A 412 43.83 -24.36 10.24
CA GLY A 412 45.11 -24.86 9.74
C GLY A 412 44.88 -25.63 8.44
N GLY A 413 44.79 -24.93 7.29
CA GLY A 413 44.94 -25.54 5.96
C GLY A 413 43.72 -25.51 5.03
N GLY A 414 43.89 -24.79 3.90
CA GLY A 414 43.58 -25.29 2.55
C GLY A 414 42.15 -25.16 1.99
N GLY A 415 42.02 -24.38 0.91
CA GLY A 415 41.09 -24.67 -0.19
C GLY A 415 39.84 -23.81 -0.26
N GLY A 416 39.88 -22.76 -1.08
CA GLY A 416 38.73 -21.90 -1.38
C GLY A 416 37.76 -22.55 -2.37
N CYS A 417 36.47 -22.53 -2.02
CA CYS A 417 35.35 -22.55 -2.96
C CYS A 417 34.73 -21.15 -2.93
N GLN A 418 34.68 -20.46 -4.08
CA GLN A 418 33.88 -19.24 -4.19
C GLN A 418 32.42 -19.63 -4.47
N PRO A 419 31.46 -19.32 -3.58
CA PRO A 419 30.05 -19.50 -3.87
C PRO A 419 29.60 -18.48 -4.92
N HIS A 420 28.99 -18.98 -6.00
CA HIS A 420 28.19 -18.15 -6.89
C HIS A 420 26.92 -17.74 -6.15
N HIS A 421 26.94 -16.58 -5.49
CA HIS A 421 25.76 -16.01 -4.85
C HIS A 421 24.93 -15.24 -5.88
N GLU A 422 23.72 -15.74 -6.14
CA GLU A 422 22.67 -14.95 -6.78
C GLU A 422 22.45 -13.68 -5.93
N GLU A 423 22.41 -12.49 -6.55
CA GLU A 423 22.28 -11.24 -5.79
C GLU A 423 21.04 -11.29 -4.88
N PRO A 424 21.08 -10.74 -3.65
CA PRO A 424 19.89 -10.68 -2.80
C PRO A 424 18.82 -9.81 -3.47
N ARG A 425 17.66 -10.40 -3.75
CA ARG A 425 16.55 -9.68 -4.38
C ARG A 425 15.33 -9.68 -3.44
N PRO A 426 14.89 -8.52 -2.92
CA PRO A 426 13.77 -8.44 -1.98
C PRO A 426 12.43 -8.70 -2.67
N LYS A 427 11.46 -9.29 -1.96
CA LYS A 427 10.14 -9.60 -2.51
C LYS A 427 9.08 -8.65 -1.92
N LEU A 428 8.20 -8.13 -2.76
CA LEU A 428 7.30 -7.02 -2.46
C LEU A 428 5.85 -7.37 -2.78
N VAL A 429 4.94 -7.01 -1.88
CA VAL A 429 3.48 -7.06 -2.10
C VAL A 429 2.98 -5.64 -2.26
N LEU A 430 2.22 -5.36 -3.34
CA LEU A 430 1.70 -4.03 -3.64
C LEU A 430 0.18 -4.02 -3.46
N TRP A 431 -0.38 -3.12 -2.65
CA TRP A 431 -1.82 -2.95 -2.50
C TRP A 431 -2.25 -1.62 -3.11
N ALA A 432 -3.09 -1.66 -4.14
CA ALA A 432 -3.67 -0.49 -4.77
C ALA A 432 -4.96 -0.87 -5.50
N HIS A 433 -5.70 0.12 -5.99
CA HIS A 433 -6.90 -0.13 -6.77
C HIS A 433 -6.60 -0.93 -8.06
N ASN A 434 -7.58 -1.70 -8.55
CA ASN A 434 -7.48 -2.42 -9.84
C ASN A 434 -7.05 -1.50 -11.00
N ARG A 435 -7.51 -0.24 -10.97
CA ARG A 435 -7.17 0.79 -11.98
C ARG A 435 -5.66 1.10 -12.01
N HIS A 436 -4.96 0.97 -10.88
CA HIS A 436 -3.51 1.12 -10.80
C HIS A 436 -2.77 -0.17 -11.16
N LEU A 437 -3.30 -1.34 -10.82
CA LEU A 437 -2.56 -2.61 -10.88
C LEU A 437 -2.84 -3.50 -12.09
N GLY A 438 -3.93 -3.29 -12.82
CA GLY A 438 -4.13 -3.91 -14.14
C GLY A 438 -3.14 -3.37 -15.17
N ASP A 439 -3.06 -3.95 -16.36
CA ASP A 439 -2.23 -3.41 -17.45
C ASP A 439 -3.01 -2.39 -18.28
N ALA A 440 -2.71 -1.09 -18.12
CA ALA A 440 -3.43 0.00 -18.80
C ALA A 440 -3.42 -0.11 -20.34
N ARG A 441 -2.43 -0.77 -20.95
CA ARG A 441 -2.45 -1.02 -22.42
C ARG A 441 -3.67 -1.83 -22.85
N HIS A 442 -4.31 -2.48 -21.90
CA HIS A 442 -5.50 -3.30 -22.06
C HIS A 442 -6.74 -2.70 -21.38
N THR A 443 -6.77 -1.37 -21.24
CA THR A 443 -7.96 -0.58 -20.86
C THR A 443 -8.14 0.63 -21.79
N ASP A 444 -9.35 1.19 -21.85
CA ASP A 444 -9.63 2.42 -22.60
C ASP A 444 -8.86 3.65 -22.09
N ALA A 445 -8.54 3.67 -20.80
CA ALA A 445 -7.62 4.61 -20.19
C ALA A 445 -6.28 4.62 -20.95
N GLY A 446 -5.69 3.45 -21.24
CA GLY A 446 -4.45 3.40 -22.02
C GLY A 446 -4.66 3.62 -23.51
N TRP A 447 -5.53 2.85 -24.18
CA TRP A 447 -5.59 2.89 -25.64
C TRP A 447 -6.40 4.07 -26.23
N ARG A 448 -7.25 4.75 -25.45
CA ARG A 448 -7.97 5.97 -25.89
C ARG A 448 -7.43 7.25 -25.25
N ARG A 449 -7.07 7.22 -23.96
CA ARG A 449 -6.73 8.43 -23.19
C ARG A 449 -5.22 8.62 -22.96
N GLY A 450 -4.40 7.62 -23.28
CA GLY A 450 -2.94 7.70 -23.07
C GLY A 450 -2.54 7.68 -21.60
N GLN A 451 -3.39 7.17 -20.72
CA GLN A 451 -3.08 6.93 -19.31
C GLN A 451 -2.21 5.68 -19.16
N LEU A 452 -1.22 5.79 -18.30
CA LEU A 452 -0.36 4.72 -17.81
C LEU A 452 -0.90 4.28 -16.46
N ASN A 453 -0.55 3.07 -16.04
CA ASN A 453 -0.74 2.68 -14.65
C ASN A 453 0.43 1.85 -14.14
N LEU A 454 0.50 1.70 -12.81
CA LEU A 454 1.57 0.98 -12.14
C LEU A 454 1.71 -0.45 -12.65
N GLY A 455 0.61 -1.16 -12.91
CA GLY A 455 0.62 -2.52 -13.43
C GLY A 455 1.31 -2.64 -14.78
N GLN A 456 1.03 -1.72 -15.72
CA GLN A 456 1.78 -1.62 -16.97
C GLN A 456 3.25 -1.29 -16.70
N LEU A 457 3.53 -0.28 -15.89
CA LEU A 457 4.88 0.23 -15.64
C LEU A 457 5.79 -0.84 -15.00
N VAL A 458 5.28 -1.59 -14.02
CA VAL A 458 5.97 -2.71 -13.38
C VAL A 458 6.22 -3.83 -14.39
N ARG A 459 5.24 -4.21 -15.22
CA ARG A 459 5.44 -5.23 -16.27
C ARG A 459 6.43 -4.81 -17.36
N GLN A 460 6.69 -3.51 -17.52
CA GLN A 460 7.71 -2.98 -18.42
C GLN A 460 9.09 -2.89 -17.76
N ALA A 461 9.15 -2.65 -16.45
CA ALA A 461 10.39 -2.47 -15.70
C ALA A 461 10.99 -3.78 -15.16
N TYR A 462 10.16 -4.82 -14.95
CA TYR A 462 10.55 -6.08 -14.31
C TYR A 462 10.33 -7.29 -15.22
N PRO A 463 11.11 -8.38 -15.06
CA PRO A 463 10.90 -9.62 -15.81
C PRO A 463 9.49 -10.18 -15.58
N ARG A 464 8.81 -10.56 -16.65
CA ARG A 464 7.39 -10.92 -16.62
C ARG A 464 7.07 -12.08 -15.65
N GLN A 465 7.97 -13.06 -15.57
CA GLN A 465 7.86 -14.24 -14.71
C GLN A 465 8.02 -13.94 -13.20
N GLU A 466 8.46 -12.73 -12.85
CA GLU A 466 8.64 -12.29 -11.47
C GLU A 466 7.47 -11.43 -10.96
N VAL A 467 6.52 -11.09 -11.84
CA VAL A 467 5.42 -10.19 -11.55
C VAL A 467 4.10 -10.91 -11.71
N LEU A 468 3.28 -10.87 -10.65
CA LEU A 468 1.91 -11.36 -10.64
C LEU A 468 0.94 -10.21 -10.36
N ALA A 469 -0.10 -10.05 -11.18
CA ALA A 469 -1.20 -9.11 -10.97
C ALA A 469 -2.50 -9.85 -10.63
N LEU A 470 -3.01 -9.66 -9.41
CA LEU A 470 -4.30 -10.17 -8.95
C LEU A 470 -5.34 -9.04 -8.98
N GLY A 471 -6.44 -9.24 -9.70
CA GLY A 471 -7.59 -8.34 -9.68
C GLY A 471 -8.73 -8.89 -8.83
N PHE A 472 -9.65 -8.01 -8.44
CA PHE A 472 -10.90 -8.40 -7.77
C PHE A 472 -12.11 -7.94 -8.58
N SER A 473 -13.28 -8.52 -8.31
CA SER A 473 -14.55 -8.14 -8.92
C SER A 473 -15.72 -8.48 -8.00
N THR A 474 -16.82 -7.74 -8.14
CA THR A 474 -18.07 -8.01 -7.41
C THR A 474 -19.30 -7.66 -8.25
N HIS A 475 -20.36 -8.47 -8.10
CA HIS A 475 -21.64 -8.22 -8.76
C HIS A 475 -22.48 -7.18 -8.00
N THR A 476 -22.60 -7.31 -6.68
CA THR A 476 -23.52 -6.51 -5.85
C THR A 476 -23.05 -6.43 -4.38
N GLY A 477 -23.91 -5.90 -3.49
CA GLY A 477 -23.71 -5.90 -2.05
C GLY A 477 -23.59 -4.47 -1.52
N HIS A 478 -22.62 -4.24 -0.63
CA HIS A 478 -22.37 -2.93 -0.04
C HIS A 478 -20.89 -2.58 -0.08
N VAL A 479 -20.63 -1.27 -0.07
CA VAL A 479 -19.30 -0.66 -0.08
C VAL A 479 -19.29 0.52 0.89
N THR A 480 -18.16 0.78 1.53
CA THR A 480 -17.92 2.05 2.21
C THR A 480 -17.43 3.06 1.20
N ALA A 481 -18.14 4.15 1.00
CA ALA A 481 -17.76 5.22 0.07
C ALA A 481 -18.37 6.55 0.52
N ALA A 482 -17.79 7.66 0.07
CA ALA A 482 -18.40 8.97 0.21
C ALA A 482 -19.30 9.27 -1.01
N ASP A 483 -20.29 10.15 -0.83
CA ASP A 483 -21.08 10.65 -1.97
C ASP A 483 -20.27 11.64 -2.82
N ASP A 484 -19.36 12.36 -2.16
CA ASP A 484 -18.52 13.39 -2.75
C ASP A 484 -17.12 13.49 -2.12
N TRP A 485 -16.20 14.18 -2.80
CA TRP A 485 -14.84 14.36 -2.31
C TRP A 485 -14.82 15.17 -1.01
N GLY A 486 -14.12 14.64 0.00
CA GLY A 486 -14.04 15.28 1.32
C GLY A 486 -15.20 14.95 2.25
N GLU A 487 -16.26 14.28 1.76
CA GLU A 487 -17.42 13.93 2.58
C GLU A 487 -17.18 12.71 3.49
N PRO A 488 -18.01 12.52 4.54
CA PRO A 488 -17.92 11.37 5.43
C PRO A 488 -18.14 10.02 4.72
N ALA A 489 -17.59 8.97 5.32
CA ALA A 489 -17.82 7.60 4.88
C ALA A 489 -19.28 7.19 5.08
N ARG A 490 -19.89 6.59 4.06
CA ARG A 490 -21.22 5.97 4.15
C ARG A 490 -21.16 4.51 3.72
N ARG A 491 -22.02 3.69 4.31
CA ARG A 491 -22.34 2.36 3.79
C ARG A 491 -23.32 2.52 2.63
N GLN A 492 -22.88 2.27 1.41
CA GLN A 492 -23.68 2.42 0.20
C GLN A 492 -23.98 1.06 -0.44
N ALA A 493 -25.17 0.92 -1.03
CA ALA A 493 -25.56 -0.28 -1.76
C ALA A 493 -24.99 -0.26 -3.18
N VAL A 494 -24.21 -1.29 -3.53
CA VAL A 494 -23.66 -1.45 -4.88
C VAL A 494 -24.78 -1.95 -5.79
N ARG A 495 -24.98 -1.30 -6.94
CA ARG A 495 -26.01 -1.74 -7.90
C ARG A 495 -25.61 -3.11 -8.47
N PRO A 496 -26.57 -3.97 -8.87
CA PRO A 496 -26.25 -5.16 -9.66
C PRO A 496 -25.45 -4.77 -10.90
N SER A 497 -24.43 -5.56 -11.24
CA SER A 497 -23.56 -5.26 -12.38
C SER A 497 -24.31 -5.25 -13.71
N LEU A 498 -23.87 -4.39 -14.63
CA LEU A 498 -24.52 -4.22 -15.93
C LEU A 498 -24.46 -5.49 -16.80
N PRO A 499 -25.56 -5.86 -17.49
CA PRO A 499 -25.55 -6.96 -18.45
C PRO A 499 -24.43 -6.85 -19.48
N GLY A 500 -23.69 -7.94 -19.68
CA GLY A 500 -22.56 -8.01 -20.61
C GLY A 500 -21.23 -7.47 -20.09
N ALA A 501 -21.20 -6.82 -18.91
CA ALA A 501 -19.97 -6.52 -18.18
C ALA A 501 -19.34 -7.80 -17.62
N TYR A 502 -18.04 -7.78 -17.34
CA TYR A 502 -17.33 -8.96 -16.79
C TYR A 502 -17.95 -9.46 -15.49
N GLU A 503 -18.32 -8.56 -14.59
CA GLU A 503 -18.95 -8.88 -13.31
C GLU A 503 -20.30 -9.58 -13.50
N HIS A 504 -21.05 -9.23 -14.55
CA HIS A 504 -22.33 -9.88 -14.85
C HIS A 504 -22.15 -11.27 -15.46
N LEU A 505 -21.11 -11.47 -16.28
CA LEU A 505 -20.75 -12.80 -16.78
C LEU A 505 -20.36 -13.73 -15.63
N MET A 506 -19.60 -13.22 -14.66
CA MET A 506 -19.23 -13.93 -13.44
C MET A 506 -20.46 -14.27 -12.58
N HIS A 507 -21.36 -13.31 -12.36
CA HIS A 507 -22.64 -13.55 -11.70
C HIS A 507 -23.45 -14.65 -12.39
N THR A 508 -23.62 -14.55 -13.72
CA THR A 508 -24.39 -15.53 -14.51
C THR A 508 -23.77 -16.92 -14.43
N ALA A 509 -22.43 -17.00 -14.38
CA ALA A 509 -21.73 -18.25 -14.15
C ALA A 509 -21.96 -18.81 -12.74
N ALA A 510 -21.90 -17.94 -11.71
CA ALA A 510 -22.05 -18.27 -10.29
C ALA A 510 -23.43 -18.83 -9.93
N VAL A 511 -24.51 -18.16 -10.36
CA VAL A 511 -25.88 -18.52 -9.96
C VAL A 511 -26.45 -19.75 -10.68
N GLY A 512 -25.85 -20.14 -11.81
CA GLY A 512 -26.36 -21.21 -12.68
C GLY A 512 -27.63 -20.78 -13.43
N GLY A 513 -27.71 -21.06 -14.73
CA GLY A 513 -28.82 -20.61 -15.56
C GLY A 513 -30.15 -21.23 -15.15
N GLY A 514 -31.04 -20.45 -14.52
CA GLY A 514 -32.46 -20.78 -14.29
C GLY A 514 -33.32 -20.66 -15.56
N GLY A 515 -32.76 -20.86 -16.74
CA GLY A 515 -33.44 -20.70 -18.03
C GLY A 515 -33.23 -21.89 -18.95
N GLY A 516 -34.22 -22.78 -18.97
CA GLY A 516 -34.53 -23.81 -19.97
C GLY A 516 -33.40 -24.36 -20.86
N GLY A 517 -32.90 -25.54 -20.51
CA GLY A 517 -32.10 -26.38 -21.41
C GLY A 517 -31.20 -27.33 -20.63
N GLY A 518 -31.55 -28.62 -20.59
CA GLY A 518 -30.95 -29.63 -19.71
C GLY A 518 -29.43 -29.69 -19.72
N GLY A 519 -28.84 -29.35 -18.58
CA GLY A 519 -27.39 -29.39 -18.32
C GLY A 519 -27.04 -28.66 -17.02
N GLY A 520 -27.80 -28.89 -15.96
CA GLY A 520 -27.70 -28.18 -14.69
C GLY A 520 -26.45 -28.55 -13.89
N GLY A 521 -25.30 -27.96 -14.23
CA GLY A 521 -24.13 -27.92 -13.37
C GLY A 521 -24.31 -26.90 -12.25
N ARG A 522 -23.94 -27.27 -11.01
CA ARG A 522 -23.86 -26.33 -9.88
C ARG A 522 -22.75 -25.30 -10.19
N GLY A 523 -23.07 -24.00 -10.14
CA GLY A 523 -22.08 -22.94 -10.37
C GLY A 523 -20.95 -22.94 -9.33
N PRO A 524 -19.87 -22.16 -9.54
CA PRO A 524 -18.68 -22.15 -8.69
C PRO A 524 -18.91 -21.64 -7.25
N GLY A 525 -20.10 -21.14 -6.94
CA GLY A 525 -20.45 -20.58 -5.63
C GLY A 525 -20.18 -19.07 -5.53
N ASP A 526 -20.37 -18.52 -4.33
CA ASP A 526 -20.34 -17.06 -4.08
C ASP A 526 -18.93 -16.44 -4.19
N VAL A 527 -17.88 -17.24 -4.08
CA VAL A 527 -16.48 -16.79 -4.20
C VAL A 527 -15.69 -17.81 -5.00
N PHE A 528 -15.00 -17.35 -6.04
CA PHE A 528 -14.15 -18.19 -6.86
C PHE A 528 -12.99 -17.41 -7.46
N VAL A 529 -11.96 -18.16 -7.87
CA VAL A 529 -10.75 -17.63 -8.50
C VAL A 529 -10.71 -18.04 -9.97
N LEU A 530 -10.32 -17.11 -10.83
CA LEU A 530 -10.02 -17.35 -12.23
C LEU A 530 -8.51 -17.25 -12.45
N ASP A 531 -7.93 -18.31 -13.01
CA ASP A 531 -6.57 -18.32 -13.52
C ASP A 531 -6.58 -17.88 -14.98
N LEU A 532 -6.21 -16.63 -15.23
CA LEU A 532 -6.26 -15.99 -16.56
C LEU A 532 -5.05 -16.37 -17.43
N HIS A 533 -4.12 -17.19 -16.93
CA HIS A 533 -3.07 -17.79 -17.76
C HIS A 533 -3.61 -18.94 -18.62
N ARG A 534 -4.77 -19.51 -18.27
CA ARG A 534 -5.40 -20.59 -19.04
C ARG A 534 -5.86 -20.08 -20.40
N PRO A 535 -5.30 -20.57 -21.53
CA PRO A 535 -5.61 -20.07 -22.86
C PRO A 535 -7.10 -20.10 -23.18
N GLU A 536 -7.80 -21.18 -22.84
CA GLU A 536 -9.22 -21.36 -23.15
C GLU A 536 -10.10 -20.32 -22.45
N LEU A 537 -9.79 -20.03 -21.18
CA LEU A 537 -10.48 -19.00 -20.42
C LEU A 537 -10.12 -17.59 -20.93
N ALA A 538 -8.83 -17.34 -21.18
CA ALA A 538 -8.35 -16.05 -21.66
C ALA A 538 -8.93 -15.70 -23.03
N GLU A 539 -9.03 -16.67 -23.94
CA GLU A 539 -9.65 -16.50 -25.26
C GLU A 539 -11.16 -16.24 -25.14
N ALA A 540 -11.87 -16.99 -24.30
CA ALA A 540 -13.31 -16.80 -24.08
C ALA A 540 -13.67 -15.46 -23.42
N LEU A 541 -12.74 -14.89 -22.65
CA LEU A 541 -12.89 -13.57 -22.02
C LEU A 541 -12.26 -12.44 -22.84
N ALA A 542 -11.66 -12.73 -23.99
CA ALA A 542 -10.93 -11.73 -24.75
C ALA A 542 -11.85 -10.66 -25.36
N GLY A 543 -11.28 -9.46 -25.51
CA GLY A 543 -11.92 -8.32 -26.16
C GLY A 543 -12.42 -7.26 -25.20
N PRO A 544 -12.75 -6.06 -25.70
CA PRO A 544 -13.20 -4.96 -24.86
C PRO A 544 -14.61 -5.23 -24.33
N ARG A 545 -14.76 -5.30 -23.01
CA ARG A 545 -16.06 -5.26 -22.30
C ARG A 545 -16.00 -4.26 -21.16
N LEU A 546 -17.17 -3.87 -20.66
CA LEU A 546 -17.26 -3.05 -19.46
C LEU A 546 -16.73 -3.81 -18.25
N GLN A 547 -15.94 -3.10 -17.45
CA GLN A 547 -15.42 -3.53 -16.14
C GLN A 547 -15.75 -2.46 -15.10
N ARG A 548 -16.17 -2.88 -13.91
CA ARG A 548 -16.51 -1.99 -12.81
C ARG A 548 -15.26 -1.59 -12.01
N ALA A 549 -15.20 -0.32 -11.61
CA ALA A 549 -14.20 0.25 -10.72
C ALA A 549 -14.83 1.35 -9.84
N ILE A 550 -14.96 1.10 -8.53
CA ILE A 550 -15.52 2.07 -7.58
C ILE A 550 -14.39 2.66 -6.73
N GLY A 551 -14.17 3.96 -6.84
CA GLY A 551 -13.16 4.65 -6.05
C GLY A 551 -13.59 4.89 -4.60
N VAL A 552 -13.06 5.97 -4.04
CA VAL A 552 -13.38 6.45 -2.68
C VAL A 552 -14.73 7.19 -2.64
N VAL A 553 -15.20 7.62 -3.81
CA VAL A 553 -16.52 8.18 -4.08
C VAL A 553 -17.31 7.16 -4.89
N TYR A 554 -18.59 6.96 -4.53
CA TYR A 554 -19.51 6.11 -5.29
C TYR A 554 -20.79 6.87 -5.63
N ARG A 555 -21.13 6.91 -6.93
CA ARG A 555 -22.30 7.58 -7.47
C ARG A 555 -23.18 6.59 -8.23
N PRO A 556 -24.17 5.95 -7.57
CA PRO A 556 -25.00 4.92 -8.19
C PRO A 556 -25.84 5.45 -9.37
N ASP A 557 -26.27 6.71 -9.34
CA ASP A 557 -27.13 7.29 -10.38
C ASP A 557 -26.42 7.48 -11.73
N THR A 558 -25.09 7.60 -11.71
CA THR A 558 -24.25 7.80 -12.90
C THR A 558 -23.26 6.66 -13.11
N GLU A 559 -23.49 5.49 -12.51
CA GLU A 559 -22.50 4.40 -12.40
C GLU A 559 -21.88 3.96 -13.74
N LEU A 560 -22.66 3.87 -14.82
CA LEU A 560 -22.13 3.53 -16.14
C LEU A 560 -21.10 4.56 -16.62
N GLN A 561 -21.34 5.83 -16.33
CA GLN A 561 -20.39 6.89 -16.58
C GLN A 561 -19.28 6.83 -15.53
N SER A 562 -19.55 7.04 -14.24
CA SER A 562 -18.53 7.23 -13.21
C SER A 562 -17.67 6.02 -12.85
N HIS A 563 -18.16 4.78 -13.04
CA HIS A 563 -17.57 3.58 -12.44
C HIS A 563 -17.40 2.41 -13.40
N TYR A 564 -17.63 2.61 -14.69
CA TYR A 564 -17.39 1.59 -15.72
C TYR A 564 -16.41 2.10 -16.78
N PHE A 565 -15.56 1.20 -17.25
CA PHE A 565 -14.60 1.46 -18.32
C PHE A 565 -14.46 0.24 -19.22
N GLU A 566 -14.08 0.43 -20.49
CA GLU A 566 -13.81 -0.69 -21.38
C GLU A 566 -12.44 -1.31 -21.11
N ALA A 567 -12.41 -2.64 -21.02
CA ALA A 567 -11.23 -3.37 -20.61
C ALA A 567 -11.15 -4.76 -21.26
N ASP A 568 -9.93 -5.28 -21.38
CA ASP A 568 -9.65 -6.67 -21.76
C ASP A 568 -9.03 -7.37 -20.57
N LEU A 569 -9.91 -7.97 -19.76
CA LEU A 569 -9.61 -8.50 -18.44
C LEU A 569 -8.46 -9.51 -18.40
N PRO A 570 -8.41 -10.55 -19.26
CA PRO A 570 -7.34 -11.55 -19.24
C PRO A 570 -5.96 -10.98 -19.59
N ARG A 571 -5.91 -9.79 -20.22
CA ARG A 571 -4.63 -9.11 -20.50
C ARG A 571 -4.22 -8.12 -19.41
N GLN A 572 -5.18 -7.65 -18.61
CA GLN A 572 -4.89 -6.80 -17.46
C GLN A 572 -4.29 -7.58 -16.29
N PHE A 573 -4.90 -8.70 -15.92
CA PHE A 573 -4.58 -9.45 -14.71
C PHE A 573 -4.11 -10.87 -15.03
N ASP A 574 -3.32 -11.43 -14.12
CA ASP A 574 -2.88 -12.82 -14.13
C ASP A 574 -3.91 -13.72 -13.46
N LEU A 575 -4.46 -13.26 -12.35
CA LEU A 575 -5.49 -13.94 -11.57
C LEU A 575 -6.63 -12.97 -11.28
N LEU A 576 -7.84 -13.48 -11.08
CA LEU A 576 -8.97 -12.69 -10.63
C LEU A 576 -9.75 -13.40 -9.53
N VAL A 577 -10.08 -12.68 -8.46
CA VAL A 577 -11.08 -13.13 -7.49
C VAL A 577 -12.44 -12.50 -7.81
N HIS A 578 -13.48 -13.31 -7.84
CA HIS A 578 -14.86 -12.83 -7.86
C HIS A 578 -15.54 -13.08 -6.53
N VAL A 579 -16.22 -12.07 -6.00
CA VAL A 579 -17.09 -12.16 -4.83
C VAL A 579 -18.49 -11.72 -5.25
N GLU A 580 -19.46 -12.61 -5.21
CA GLU A 580 -20.82 -12.39 -5.72
C GLU A 580 -21.50 -11.19 -5.03
N SER A 581 -21.48 -11.17 -3.69
CA SER A 581 -22.05 -10.09 -2.88
C SER A 581 -21.11 -9.71 -1.77
N THR A 582 -20.83 -8.41 -1.64
CA THR A 582 -19.83 -7.87 -0.70
C THR A 582 -20.46 -7.10 0.47
N ALA A 583 -19.68 -6.91 1.53
CA ALA A 583 -20.01 -6.02 2.63
C ALA A 583 -19.09 -4.80 2.67
N ALA A 584 -19.59 -3.71 3.26
CA ALA A 584 -18.85 -2.48 3.46
C ALA A 584 -17.75 -2.66 4.53
N VAL A 585 -16.53 -2.22 4.26
CA VAL A 585 -15.41 -2.24 5.22
C VAL A 585 -15.70 -1.31 6.39
N HIS A 586 -15.42 -1.73 7.61
CA HIS A 586 -15.77 -0.96 8.81
C HIS A 586 -14.68 0.05 9.18
N PRO A 587 -14.92 1.37 9.11
CA PRO A 587 -13.96 2.38 9.56
C PRO A 587 -13.69 2.24 11.07
N LEU A 588 -12.48 2.59 11.54
CA LEU A 588 -12.17 2.57 12.98
C LEU A 588 -12.88 3.69 13.74
N ASP A 589 -13.09 4.83 13.07
CA ASP A 589 -13.72 6.02 13.66
C ASP A 589 -15.23 5.87 13.87
N VAL A 590 -15.82 4.74 13.42
CA VAL A 590 -17.22 4.40 13.63
C VAL A 590 -17.29 3.32 14.72
N PRO A 591 -18.07 3.53 15.80
CA PRO A 591 -18.24 2.51 16.82
C PRO A 591 -18.93 1.26 16.25
N PRO A 592 -18.58 0.04 16.71
CA PRO A 592 -19.29 -1.17 16.33
C PRO A 592 -20.77 -1.07 16.70
N PRO A 593 -21.68 -1.67 15.92
CA PRO A 593 -23.06 -1.81 16.35
C PRO A 593 -23.10 -2.57 17.68
N PRO A 594 -24.01 -2.22 18.59
CA PRO A 594 -24.16 -2.92 19.86
C PRO A 594 -24.47 -4.40 19.60
N ARG A 595 -23.77 -5.32 20.27
CA ARG A 595 -24.06 -6.75 20.20
C ARG A 595 -25.52 -6.97 20.59
N ARG A 596 -26.39 -7.36 19.65
CA ARG A 596 -27.75 -7.78 19.99
C ARG A 596 -27.65 -8.96 20.95
N GLY A 597 -28.02 -8.74 22.21
CA GLY A 597 -28.34 -9.84 23.11
C GLY A 597 -29.42 -10.68 22.45
N ARG A 598 -29.33 -12.01 22.55
CA ARG A 598 -30.34 -12.94 22.04
C ARG A 598 -31.73 -12.51 22.52
N SER A 599 -32.48 -11.79 21.69
CA SER A 599 -33.92 -11.64 21.82
C SER A 599 -34.58 -12.40 20.68
N VAL A 600 -35.48 -13.28 21.08
CA VAL A 600 -36.28 -14.12 20.19
C VAL A 600 -37.33 -13.23 19.52
N GLY A 601 -37.34 -13.23 18.19
CA GLY A 601 -38.49 -12.82 17.37
C GLY A 601 -38.44 -11.38 16.83
N GLY A 602 -38.24 -11.27 15.52
CA GLY A 602 -38.62 -10.09 14.72
C GLY A 602 -37.54 -9.54 13.79
N GLY A 603 -37.63 -9.90 12.49
CA GLY A 603 -37.18 -9.13 11.33
C GLY A 603 -35.70 -8.74 11.23
N GLY A 604 -34.95 -9.41 10.37
CA GLY A 604 -33.56 -9.08 10.03
C GLY A 604 -33.43 -7.70 9.37
N GLY A 605 -32.82 -6.76 10.08
CA GLY A 605 -32.15 -5.60 9.50
C GLY A 605 -30.67 -5.75 9.83
N GLU A 606 -29.84 -6.00 8.82
CA GLU A 606 -28.38 -5.93 8.95
C GLU A 606 -27.97 -4.48 9.26
N ASP A 607 -26.99 -4.35 10.15
CA ASP A 607 -26.65 -3.14 10.89
C ASP A 607 -26.18 -1.97 10.00
N ASP A 608 -27.07 -0.99 9.81
CA ASP A 608 -26.79 0.26 9.11
C ASP A 608 -26.07 1.26 10.05
N TRP A 609 -24.74 1.30 9.99
CA TRP A 609 -23.93 2.25 10.76
C TRP A 609 -23.87 3.65 10.12
N SER A 610 -24.48 3.87 8.95
CA SER A 610 -24.43 5.18 8.26
C SER A 610 -24.99 6.32 9.12
N VAL A 611 -25.96 6.03 9.98
CA VAL A 611 -26.57 6.98 10.93
C VAL A 611 -25.61 7.35 12.08
N ALA A 612 -24.76 6.42 12.52
CA ALA A 612 -23.80 6.67 13.60
C ALA A 612 -22.60 7.51 13.13
N ALA A 613 -22.18 7.34 11.87
CA ALA A 613 -21.13 8.17 11.25
C ALA A 613 -21.54 9.64 11.15
N ALA A 614 -22.80 9.92 10.78
CA ALA A 614 -23.34 11.29 10.76
C ALA A 614 -23.38 11.93 12.16
N ALA A 615 -23.72 11.17 13.21
CA ALA A 615 -23.83 11.66 14.58
C ALA A 615 -22.47 11.89 15.28
N ALA A 616 -21.42 11.16 14.91
CA ALA A 616 -20.06 11.37 15.42
C ALA A 616 -19.45 12.68 14.91
N VAL A 617 -19.79 13.09 13.67
CA VAL A 617 -19.36 14.35 13.06
C VAL A 617 -20.00 15.56 13.77
N SER A 618 -21.31 15.51 14.06
CA SER A 618 -22.00 16.63 14.73
C SER A 618 -21.48 16.93 16.15
N ARG A 619 -20.78 15.99 16.80
CA ARG A 619 -20.12 16.23 18.10
C ARG A 619 -18.72 16.84 17.95
N GLY A 620 -18.06 16.68 16.80
CA GLY A 620 -16.78 17.32 16.49
C GLY A 620 -16.94 18.71 15.85
N GLU A 621 -18.03 18.95 15.12
CA GLU A 621 -18.33 20.25 14.50
C GLU A 621 -18.72 21.34 15.51
N ALA A 622 -19.13 20.96 16.73
CA ALA A 622 -19.38 21.93 17.80
C ALA A 622 -18.10 22.62 18.33
N GLU A 623 -16.90 22.14 17.95
CA GLU A 623 -15.61 22.72 18.38
C GLU A 623 -14.81 23.39 17.25
N LEU A 624 -15.27 23.39 16.00
CA LEU A 624 -14.60 24.04 14.86
C LEU A 624 -15.61 24.76 13.97
N GLY A 625 -16.00 25.97 14.38
CA GLY A 625 -16.82 26.84 13.55
C GLY A 625 -15.97 27.77 12.68
N ALA A 626 -15.90 27.51 11.37
CA ALA A 626 -15.77 28.57 10.35
C ALA A 626 -16.07 28.11 8.91
N THR A 627 -17.18 28.68 8.40
CA THR A 627 -17.44 29.19 7.05
C THR A 627 -17.37 28.26 5.84
N HIS A 628 -18.55 27.74 5.50
CA HIS A 628 -18.94 27.39 4.14
C HIS A 628 -18.84 28.62 3.22
N GLY A 629 -18.04 28.51 2.17
CA GLY A 629 -18.14 29.37 0.99
C GLY A 629 -18.74 28.55 -0.14
N ASP A 630 -20.00 28.83 -0.48
CA ASP A 630 -20.64 28.38 -1.71
C ASP A 630 -19.79 28.81 -2.92
N MET A 631 -19.30 27.84 -3.69
CA MET A 631 -18.75 28.07 -5.02
C MET A 631 -19.29 27.03 -6.00
N PRO A 632 -19.62 27.43 -7.24
CA PRO A 632 -20.49 26.67 -8.14
C PRO A 632 -19.77 25.50 -8.83
N GLU A 633 -20.57 24.47 -9.14
CA GLU A 633 -20.28 23.28 -9.93
C GLU A 633 -19.39 23.54 -11.17
N LEU A 634 -18.10 23.23 -11.07
CA LEU A 634 -17.20 23.10 -12.23
C LEU A 634 -16.23 21.92 -12.05
N TRP A 635 -16.77 20.77 -11.63
CA TRP A 635 -16.05 19.49 -11.68
C TRP A 635 -16.46 18.73 -12.93
N PRO A 636 -15.58 18.54 -13.93
CA PRO A 636 -15.77 17.43 -14.85
C PRO A 636 -15.52 16.15 -14.05
N SER A 637 -16.57 15.37 -13.90
CA SER A 637 -16.53 13.97 -13.52
C SER A 637 -15.60 13.21 -14.47
N GLY A 638 -14.33 13.11 -14.09
CA GLY A 638 -13.31 12.32 -14.76
C GLY A 638 -13.52 10.82 -14.51
N VAL A 639 -14.51 10.27 -15.20
CA VAL A 639 -14.75 8.84 -15.47
C VAL A 639 -13.49 8.13 -15.94
#